data_AF-A0A269TJ71-F1
#
_entry.id   AF-A0A269TJ71-F1
#
_cell.length_a   1.000
_cell.length_b   1.000
_cell.length_c   1.000
_cell.angle_alpha   90.00
_cell.angle_beta   90.00
_cell.angle_gamma   90.00
#
_symmetry.space_group_name_H-M   'P 1'
#
loop_
_entity.id
_entity.type
_entity.pdbx_description
1 polymer ?
#
loop_
_entity_poly.entity_id
_entity_poly.type
_entity_poly.pdbx_seq_one_letter_code
_entity_poly.pdbx_strand_id
1 'polypeptide(L)'
;MNFVKYLGNMMNKLMIRIKKYSFYDWECIIFGIAVLLIPFHTGHQALNVPFMGNMGSKLSIFPVIIGVCLFLYQGIKKREYYIPKICIVFFCIFLLWQIISLIHGLFIFPAWYEISANQFKKLDFLISYLADKGISVDAIIVGHLWWSIKLLFSHILEYCVTYGTVLWGISLFYRNRAKSFKAFRYGILGGAVICSIYSIIEFLYLFGSYDAMVMLAHINPFIYDVGIAHGWWPSLLSGNRVRSVFAEPAFMALYLTVTIPFLFAQMYTVKTKKWFWKIIFAIQLLMMWGTNSKTALGILLAEALVVIIFIFLRRKKISWKQLVRPLVAIVILCGVGMGINWVFQHRYAVDYDLISIAPDDTVTLKITNKSYTVWEKREGITLTCAMFADDWQSASNRVNVPLDTTLSPGQSCQISIKLPQNNQKEEYPNVLLELKANNKIQREAQLTVQGATTFTLKWDQDHWLDKGESKVKENKMTALTSQTEGSNQQRYGLMYVETLIGRDHPLLGVGGQELKQAYYISYIPEWLLKNKEVQLWVTYQKEKGFLKAGFPILSDYTHQFASYGLPGFILFLLPSFYGLFLLFKKRAYWLKADFQEYLRVAILGISYFGLMIAFVGCNSLELYIYWLLLGALIGYYGTLGRDNKPQ
;
A
#
# COMPACT_ATOMS: atom_id res chain seq x y z
N MET A 1 34.00 -36.11 6.61
CA MET A 1 34.63 -36.19 5.27
C MET A 1 33.62 -36.27 4.10
N ASN A 2 32.54 -37.06 4.20
CA ASN A 2 31.52 -37.19 3.12
C ASN A 2 30.65 -35.94 2.90
N PHE A 3 30.33 -35.17 3.95
CA PHE A 3 29.55 -33.93 3.83
C PHE A 3 30.29 -32.81 3.09
N VAL A 4 31.60 -32.68 3.34
CA VAL A 4 32.48 -31.69 2.67
C VAL A 4 32.65 -32.04 1.18
N LYS A 5 32.82 -33.34 0.84
CA LYS A 5 32.82 -33.80 -0.56
C LYS A 5 31.47 -33.59 -1.25
N TYR A 6 30.36 -33.76 -0.54
CA TYR A 6 29.01 -33.52 -1.07
C TYR A 6 28.77 -32.02 -1.36
N LEU A 7 29.12 -31.14 -0.42
CA LEU A 7 29.10 -29.68 -0.60
C LEU A 7 30.02 -29.23 -1.74
N GLY A 8 31.23 -29.78 -1.82
CA GLY A 8 32.17 -29.51 -2.91
C GLY A 8 31.60 -29.91 -4.27
N ASN A 9 30.98 -31.10 -4.40
CA ASN A 9 30.33 -31.53 -5.63
C ASN A 9 29.09 -30.69 -5.97
N MET A 10 28.32 -30.25 -4.97
CA MET A 10 27.17 -29.37 -5.15
C MET A 10 27.61 -27.98 -5.64
N MET A 11 28.62 -27.39 -5.02
CA MET A 11 29.24 -26.12 -5.43
C MET A 11 29.85 -26.21 -6.82
N ASN A 12 30.51 -27.32 -7.16
CA ASN A 12 31.12 -27.48 -8.48
C ASN A 12 30.04 -27.64 -9.57
N LYS A 13 28.97 -28.41 -9.31
CA LYS A 13 27.78 -28.47 -10.19
C LYS A 13 27.10 -27.11 -10.31
N LEU A 14 27.05 -26.31 -9.24
CA LEU A 14 26.51 -24.96 -9.26
C LEU A 14 27.38 -24.03 -10.12
N MET A 15 28.71 -24.05 -9.95
CA MET A 15 29.65 -23.25 -10.72
C MET A 15 29.63 -23.58 -12.22
N ILE A 16 29.57 -24.87 -12.57
CA ILE A 16 29.45 -25.31 -13.97
C ILE A 16 28.13 -24.82 -14.57
N ARG A 17 27.02 -24.84 -13.80
CA ARG A 17 25.73 -24.27 -14.24
C ARG A 17 25.80 -22.75 -14.38
N ILE A 18 26.48 -22.06 -13.47
CA ILE A 18 26.68 -20.59 -13.50
C ILE A 18 27.45 -20.16 -14.76
N LYS A 19 28.52 -20.88 -15.12
CA LYS A 19 29.32 -20.60 -16.33
C LYS A 19 28.55 -20.74 -17.65
N LYS A 20 27.40 -21.42 -17.65
CA LYS A 20 26.57 -21.63 -18.84
C LYS A 20 25.59 -20.48 -19.12
N TYR A 21 25.37 -19.59 -18.14
CA TYR A 21 24.41 -18.49 -18.29
C TYR A 21 25.00 -17.34 -19.10
N SER A 22 24.26 -16.92 -20.13
CA SER A 22 24.60 -15.72 -20.88
C SER A 22 24.39 -14.46 -20.03
N PHE A 23 24.97 -13.33 -20.43
CA PHE A 23 24.74 -12.03 -19.77
C PHE A 23 23.24 -11.69 -19.69
N TYR A 24 22.51 -11.93 -20.77
CA TYR A 24 21.05 -11.72 -20.82
C TYR A 24 20.29 -12.59 -19.83
N ASP A 25 20.81 -13.79 -19.53
CA ASP A 25 20.15 -14.71 -18.61
C ASP A 25 20.24 -14.18 -17.18
N TRP A 26 21.38 -13.59 -16.83
CA TRP A 26 21.56 -12.90 -15.55
C TRP A 26 20.61 -11.72 -15.42
N GLU A 27 20.44 -10.92 -16.46
CA GLU A 27 19.46 -9.82 -16.44
C GLU A 27 18.03 -10.34 -16.25
N CYS A 28 17.65 -11.43 -16.92
CA CYS A 28 16.35 -12.06 -16.70
C CYS A 28 16.19 -12.56 -15.26
N ILE A 29 17.23 -13.15 -14.65
CA ILE A 29 17.20 -13.58 -13.25
C ILE A 29 17.01 -12.37 -12.33
N ILE A 30 17.79 -11.31 -12.53
CA ILE A 30 17.72 -10.06 -11.75
C ILE A 30 16.34 -9.43 -11.89
N PHE A 31 15.77 -9.40 -13.11
CA PHE A 31 14.41 -8.93 -13.36
C PHE A 31 13.37 -9.77 -12.60
N GLY A 32 13.49 -11.10 -12.63
CA GLY A 32 12.63 -11.99 -11.85
C GLY A 32 12.74 -11.75 -10.34
N ILE A 33 13.95 -11.48 -9.82
CA ILE A 33 14.18 -11.15 -8.41
C ILE A 33 13.59 -9.79 -8.06
N ALA A 34 13.75 -8.77 -8.89
CA ALA A 34 13.13 -7.46 -8.69
C ALA A 34 11.61 -7.57 -8.53
N VAL A 35 10.98 -8.41 -9.36
CA VAL A 35 9.54 -8.69 -9.32
C VAL A 35 9.15 -9.52 -8.09
N LEU A 36 9.96 -10.52 -7.71
CA LEU A 36 9.74 -11.33 -6.51
C LEU A 36 9.71 -10.51 -5.23
N LEU A 37 10.55 -9.47 -5.16
CA LEU A 37 10.75 -8.64 -3.95
C LEU A 37 9.74 -7.49 -3.82
N ILE A 38 8.81 -7.31 -4.78
CA ILE A 38 7.79 -6.26 -4.73
C ILE A 38 7.02 -6.22 -3.40
N PRO A 39 6.63 -7.36 -2.77
CA PRO A 39 5.88 -7.31 -1.51
C PRO A 39 6.62 -6.62 -0.35
N PHE A 40 7.95 -6.56 -0.40
CA PHE A 40 8.80 -5.96 0.62
C PHE A 40 9.05 -4.48 0.32
N HIS A 41 7.99 -3.69 0.42
CA HIS A 41 7.98 -2.29 -0.03
C HIS A 41 8.44 -1.27 1.03
N THR A 42 8.25 -1.61 2.31
CA THR A 42 8.87 -0.95 3.46
C THR A 42 9.97 -1.86 3.97
N GLY A 43 11.23 -1.56 3.68
CA GLY A 43 12.38 -2.23 4.28
C GLY A 43 12.86 -1.54 5.56
N HIS A 44 13.79 -2.18 6.25
CA HIS A 44 14.50 -1.58 7.38
C HIS A 44 15.21 -0.27 7.00
N GLN A 45 15.23 0.71 7.90
CA GLN A 45 15.95 1.98 7.72
C GLN A 45 17.43 1.76 7.38
N ALA A 46 18.05 0.69 7.89
CA ALA A 46 19.43 0.31 7.59
C ALA A 46 19.68 -0.02 6.10
N LEU A 47 18.63 -0.44 5.38
CA LEU A 47 18.68 -0.76 3.95
C LEU A 47 18.13 0.39 3.08
N ASN A 48 17.67 1.49 3.68
CA ASN A 48 17.11 2.60 2.94
C ASN A 48 18.19 3.32 2.11
N VAL A 49 17.86 3.63 0.86
CA VAL A 49 18.70 4.42 -0.05
C VAL A 49 18.10 5.81 -0.20
N PRO A 50 18.35 6.75 0.74
CA PRO A 50 17.57 7.99 0.90
C PRO A 50 17.66 8.96 -0.28
N PHE A 51 18.67 8.83 -1.13
CA PHE A 51 18.83 9.68 -2.32
C PHE A 51 17.99 9.21 -3.52
N MET A 52 17.40 8.01 -3.47
CA MET A 52 16.52 7.44 -4.50
C MET A 52 15.03 7.78 -4.28
N GLY A 53 14.74 8.84 -3.53
CA GLY A 53 13.39 9.29 -3.22
C GLY A 53 12.53 8.22 -2.53
N ASN A 54 11.24 8.19 -2.85
CA ASN A 54 10.24 7.25 -2.33
C ASN A 54 10.54 5.80 -2.71
N MET A 55 11.36 5.57 -3.74
CA MET A 55 11.75 4.24 -4.15
C MET A 55 12.88 3.62 -3.31
N GLY A 56 13.61 4.44 -2.55
CA GLY A 56 14.79 4.03 -1.79
C GLY A 56 14.52 3.07 -0.64
N SER A 57 13.29 3.03 -0.11
CA SER A 57 12.91 2.18 1.03
C SER A 57 12.55 0.75 0.65
N LYS A 58 12.41 0.45 -0.64
CA LYS A 58 11.86 -0.83 -1.15
C LYS A 58 12.96 -1.83 -1.39
N LEU A 59 12.77 -3.09 -1.01
CA LEU A 59 13.79 -4.12 -1.21
C LEU A 59 14.07 -4.42 -2.70
N SER A 60 13.09 -4.20 -3.58
CA SER A 60 13.29 -4.30 -5.04
C SER A 60 14.27 -3.26 -5.61
N ILE A 61 14.64 -2.20 -4.88
CA ILE A 61 15.60 -1.17 -5.35
C ILE A 61 16.95 -1.80 -5.72
N PHE A 62 17.43 -2.78 -4.97
CA PHE A 62 18.75 -3.37 -5.17
C PHE A 62 18.87 -4.10 -6.51
N PRO A 63 18.02 -5.09 -6.85
CA PRO A 63 18.06 -5.71 -8.18
C PRO A 63 17.69 -4.72 -9.29
N VAL A 64 16.87 -3.70 -9.03
CA VAL A 64 16.56 -2.64 -10.00
C VAL A 64 17.80 -1.83 -10.37
N ILE A 65 18.56 -1.34 -9.39
CA ILE A 65 19.80 -0.60 -9.64
C ILE A 65 20.77 -1.46 -10.44
N ILE A 66 20.96 -2.72 -10.05
CA ILE A 66 21.84 -3.63 -10.80
C ILE A 66 21.34 -3.80 -12.24
N GLY A 67 20.04 -4.05 -12.43
CA GLY A 67 19.43 -4.23 -13.75
C GLY A 67 19.57 -3.00 -14.66
N VAL A 68 19.28 -1.81 -14.14
CA VAL A 68 19.41 -0.53 -14.85
C VAL A 68 20.87 -0.25 -15.19
N CYS A 69 21.82 -0.49 -14.28
CA CYS A 69 23.25 -0.33 -14.55
C CYS A 69 23.74 -1.30 -15.65
N LEU A 70 23.30 -2.57 -15.63
CA LEU A 70 23.64 -3.54 -16.68
C LEU A 70 23.05 -3.14 -18.04
N PHE A 71 21.82 -2.61 -18.03
CA PHE A 71 21.17 -2.07 -19.22
C PHE A 71 21.95 -0.88 -19.81
N LEU A 72 22.33 0.10 -18.99
CA LEU A 72 23.13 1.25 -19.41
C LEU A 72 24.51 0.81 -19.93
N TYR A 73 25.17 -0.14 -19.25
CA TYR A 73 26.46 -0.70 -19.67
C TYR A 73 26.39 -1.34 -21.06
N GLN A 74 25.33 -2.09 -21.36
CA GLN A 74 25.12 -2.68 -22.69
C GLN A 74 24.91 -1.60 -23.77
N GLY A 75 24.11 -0.59 -23.47
CA GLY A 75 23.89 0.53 -24.39
C GLY A 75 25.21 1.25 -24.71
N ILE A 76 25.96 1.63 -23.69
CA ILE A 76 27.17 2.46 -23.86
C ILE A 76 28.32 1.65 -24.47
N LYS A 77 28.65 0.49 -23.89
CA LYS A 77 29.88 -0.24 -24.25
C LYS A 77 29.68 -1.22 -25.40
N LYS A 78 28.54 -1.93 -25.42
CA LYS A 78 28.25 -2.94 -26.46
C LYS A 78 27.46 -2.39 -27.64
N ARG A 79 26.91 -1.17 -27.52
CA ARG A 79 26.02 -0.53 -28.52
C ARG A 79 24.81 -1.38 -28.89
N GLU A 80 24.38 -2.25 -27.97
CA GLU A 80 23.21 -3.12 -28.12
C GLU A 80 21.96 -2.40 -27.58
N TYR A 81 21.18 -1.76 -28.45
CA TYR A 81 19.96 -1.04 -28.08
C TYR A 81 18.69 -1.76 -28.58
N TYR A 82 18.09 -2.58 -27.72
CA TYR A 82 16.83 -3.28 -28.02
C TYR A 82 15.59 -2.49 -27.59
N ILE A 83 15.55 -1.18 -27.86
CA ILE A 83 14.42 -0.33 -27.45
C ILE A 83 13.91 0.50 -28.63
N PRO A 84 12.58 0.61 -28.82
CA PRO A 84 12.01 1.56 -29.78
C PRO A 84 12.44 3.01 -29.45
N LYS A 85 13.00 3.72 -30.43
CA LYS A 85 13.43 5.12 -30.28
C LYS A 85 12.33 6.03 -29.69
N ILE A 86 11.08 5.78 -30.06
CA ILE A 86 9.92 6.55 -29.56
C ILE A 86 9.80 6.50 -28.03
N CYS A 87 10.11 5.37 -27.39
CA CYS A 87 10.07 5.25 -25.94
C CYS A 87 11.16 6.09 -25.28
N ILE A 88 12.37 6.11 -25.85
CA ILE A 88 13.51 6.88 -25.34
C ILE A 88 13.19 8.38 -25.45
N VAL A 89 12.79 8.83 -26.64
CA VAL A 89 12.44 10.25 -26.89
C VAL A 89 11.34 10.70 -25.92
N PHE A 90 10.31 9.89 -25.76
CA PHE A 90 9.22 10.18 -24.82
C PHE A 90 9.73 10.39 -23.39
N PHE A 91 10.50 9.44 -22.84
CA PHE A 91 10.98 9.55 -21.46
C PHE A 91 11.99 10.69 -21.28
N CYS A 92 12.75 11.05 -22.31
CA CYS A 92 13.60 12.25 -22.27
C CYS A 92 12.77 13.53 -22.22
N ILE A 93 11.74 13.66 -23.06
CA ILE A 93 10.83 14.82 -23.05
C ILE A 93 10.15 14.94 -21.68
N PHE A 94 9.69 13.83 -21.12
CA PHE A 94 9.00 13.86 -19.83
C PHE A 94 9.93 14.26 -18.68
N LEU A 95 11.16 13.73 -18.62
CA LEU A 95 12.15 14.15 -17.63
C LEU A 95 12.45 15.65 -17.74
N LEU A 96 12.66 16.15 -18.96
CA LEU A 96 12.91 17.58 -19.19
C LEU A 96 11.73 18.42 -18.70
N TRP A 97 10.50 18.00 -18.96
CA TRP A 97 9.31 18.69 -18.46
C TRP A 97 9.26 18.74 -16.94
N GLN A 98 9.50 17.61 -16.27
CA GLN A 98 9.51 17.56 -14.80
C GLN A 98 10.62 18.43 -14.20
N ILE A 99 11.80 18.48 -14.82
CA ILE A 99 12.89 19.38 -14.40
C ILE A 99 12.47 20.85 -14.55
N ILE A 100 11.87 21.23 -15.69
CA ILE A 100 11.40 22.61 -15.91
C ILE A 100 10.34 22.99 -14.86
N SER A 101 9.37 22.12 -14.62
CA SER A 101 8.33 22.31 -13.60
C SER A 101 8.92 22.44 -12.20
N LEU A 102 9.91 21.61 -11.86
CA LEU A 102 10.56 21.61 -10.56
C LEU A 102 11.41 22.88 -10.34
N ILE A 103 12.12 23.34 -11.37
CA ILE A 103 12.82 24.64 -11.36
C ILE A 103 11.81 25.78 -11.19
N HIS A 104 10.69 25.77 -11.92
CA HIS A 104 9.62 26.75 -11.75
C HIS A 104 9.06 26.73 -10.32
N GLY A 105 8.78 25.55 -9.78
CA GLY A 105 8.30 25.35 -8.42
C GLY A 105 9.24 25.94 -7.36
N LEU A 106 10.56 25.81 -7.54
CA LEU A 106 11.55 26.46 -6.69
C LEU A 106 11.45 28.00 -6.73
N PHE A 107 11.19 28.59 -7.90
CA PHE A 107 11.04 30.05 -8.03
C PHE A 107 9.79 30.59 -7.32
N ILE A 108 8.67 29.88 -7.40
CA ILE A 108 7.38 30.32 -6.82
C ILE A 108 7.16 29.79 -5.40
N PHE A 109 8.13 29.09 -4.82
CA PHE A 109 7.98 28.40 -3.54
C PHE A 109 7.68 29.38 -2.39
N PRO A 110 6.54 29.24 -1.68
CA PRO A 110 6.07 30.25 -0.73
C PRO A 110 6.75 30.17 0.64
N ALA A 111 7.42 29.06 0.97
CA ALA A 111 7.92 28.78 2.32
C ALA A 111 9.46 28.79 2.42
N TRP A 112 10.14 29.60 1.59
CA TRP A 112 11.61 29.74 1.64
C TRP A 112 12.13 30.16 3.02
N TYR A 113 11.34 30.93 3.78
CA TYR A 113 11.70 31.40 5.12
C TYR A 113 11.83 30.26 6.15
N GLU A 114 11.23 29.09 5.91
CA GLU A 114 11.32 27.93 6.81
C GLU A 114 12.56 27.06 6.57
N ILE A 115 13.31 27.31 5.48
CA ILE A 115 14.44 26.49 5.08
C ILE A 115 15.74 27.13 5.54
N SER A 116 16.51 26.36 6.32
CA SER A 116 17.83 26.76 6.79
C SER A 116 18.78 25.57 6.83
N ALA A 117 20.08 25.83 6.78
CA ALA A 117 21.09 24.78 6.79
C ALA A 117 21.04 23.87 8.03
N ASN A 118 20.61 24.41 9.17
CA ASN A 118 20.53 23.72 10.47
C ASN A 118 19.59 22.51 10.44
N GLN A 119 18.64 22.47 9.50
CA GLN A 119 17.74 21.32 9.30
C GLN A 119 18.47 20.11 8.69
N PHE A 120 19.64 20.31 8.09
CA PHE A 120 20.43 19.29 7.42
C PHE A 120 21.70 18.98 8.22
N LYS A 121 21.67 17.94 9.06
CA LYS A 121 22.80 17.54 9.93
C LYS A 121 24.19 17.55 9.28
N LYS A 122 24.31 17.05 8.05
CA LYS A 122 25.59 17.01 7.31
C LYS A 122 26.07 18.41 6.90
N LEU A 123 25.14 19.27 6.53
CA LEU A 123 25.44 20.63 6.10
C LEU A 123 25.77 21.51 7.31
N ASP A 124 25.01 21.37 8.39
CA ASP A 124 25.24 22.03 9.68
C ASP A 124 26.64 21.74 10.23
N PHE A 125 27.07 20.47 10.16
CA PHE A 125 28.43 20.06 10.50
C PHE A 125 29.49 20.73 9.60
N LEU A 126 29.24 20.79 8.29
CA LEU A 126 30.17 21.42 7.34
C LEU A 126 30.29 22.93 7.58
N ILE A 127 29.18 23.61 7.83
CA ILE A 127 29.17 25.04 8.15
C ILE A 127 29.90 25.31 9.47
N SER A 128 29.65 24.50 10.50
CA SER A 128 30.37 24.62 11.79
C SER A 128 31.88 24.44 11.59
N TYR A 129 32.31 23.44 10.82
CA TYR A 129 33.72 23.22 10.51
C TYR A 129 34.36 24.38 9.72
N LEU A 130 33.62 24.99 8.80
CA LEU A 130 34.08 26.16 8.04
C LEU A 130 34.17 27.41 8.93
N ALA A 131 33.22 27.59 9.85
CA ALA A 131 33.24 28.66 10.83
C ALA A 131 34.46 28.56 11.76
N ASP A 132 34.81 27.36 12.21
CA ASP A 132 36.04 27.09 12.98
C ASP A 132 37.33 27.44 12.22
N LYS A 133 37.27 27.51 10.89
CA LYS A 133 38.37 27.93 10.00
C LYS A 133 38.32 29.41 9.60
N GLY A 134 37.42 30.20 10.21
CA GLY A 134 37.28 31.63 9.96
C GLY A 134 36.48 31.97 8.70
N ILE A 135 35.80 31.00 8.09
CA ILE A 135 34.97 31.23 6.90
C ILE A 135 33.51 31.39 7.35
N SER A 136 33.02 32.64 7.39
CA SER A 136 31.61 32.92 7.66
C SER A 136 30.76 32.63 6.42
N VAL A 137 29.70 31.85 6.57
CA VAL A 137 28.79 31.48 5.48
C VAL A 137 27.35 31.66 5.93
N ASP A 138 26.52 32.28 5.09
CA ASP A 138 25.09 32.47 5.37
C ASP A 138 24.34 31.12 5.33
N ALA A 139 23.87 30.68 6.50
CA ALA A 139 23.15 29.43 6.67
C ALA A 139 21.81 29.38 5.91
N ILE A 140 21.21 30.53 5.60
CA ILE A 140 19.95 30.63 4.84
C ILE A 140 20.24 30.38 3.37
N ILE A 141 21.15 31.15 2.76
CA ILE A 141 21.50 31.04 1.34
C ILE A 141 22.03 29.64 1.02
N VAL A 142 22.92 29.11 1.86
CA VAL A 142 23.46 27.75 1.67
C VAL A 142 22.39 26.69 1.86
N GLY A 143 21.49 26.87 2.84
CA GLY A 143 20.34 25.98 3.04
C GLY A 143 19.45 25.91 1.81
N HIS A 144 19.12 27.06 1.22
CA HIS A 144 18.30 27.17 0.01
C HIS A 144 18.96 26.49 -1.19
N LEU A 145 20.23 26.78 -1.44
CA LEU A 145 20.98 26.19 -2.55
C LEU A 145 21.12 24.67 -2.39
N TRP A 146 21.48 24.22 -1.18
CA TRP A 146 21.63 22.81 -0.86
C TRP A 146 20.33 22.04 -1.06
N TRP A 147 19.22 22.56 -0.55
CA TRP A 147 17.92 21.90 -0.69
C TRP A 147 17.48 21.83 -2.16
N SER A 148 17.68 22.91 -2.92
CA SER A 148 17.38 22.95 -4.36
C SER A 148 18.17 21.88 -5.14
N ILE A 149 19.48 21.78 -4.90
CA ILE A 149 20.35 20.78 -5.54
C ILE A 149 19.93 19.37 -5.13
N LYS A 150 19.68 19.15 -3.84
CA LYS A 150 19.22 17.86 -3.31
C LYS A 150 17.93 17.42 -3.99
N LEU A 151 16.97 18.34 -4.12
CA LEU A 151 15.65 18.07 -4.69
C LEU A 151 15.74 17.71 -6.18
N LEU A 152 16.51 18.48 -6.97
CA LEU A 152 16.81 18.16 -8.38
C LEU A 152 17.50 16.79 -8.53
N PHE A 153 18.54 16.55 -7.74
CA PHE A 153 19.33 15.32 -7.82
C PHE A 153 18.50 14.09 -7.44
N SER A 154 17.76 14.15 -6.32
CA SER A 154 16.88 13.07 -5.89
C SER A 154 15.78 12.79 -6.91
N HIS A 155 15.21 13.82 -7.53
CA HIS A 155 14.21 13.65 -8.59
C HIS A 155 14.77 12.92 -9.82
N ILE A 156 15.96 13.31 -10.30
CA ILE A 156 16.61 12.64 -11.45
C ILE A 156 16.90 11.18 -11.11
N LEU A 157 17.39 10.89 -9.90
CA LEU A 157 17.69 9.53 -9.47
C LEU A 157 16.43 8.67 -9.32
N GLU A 158 15.36 9.21 -8.73
CA GLU A 158 14.06 8.53 -8.66
C GLU A 158 13.51 8.25 -10.07
N TYR A 159 13.62 9.21 -10.99
CA TYR A 159 13.24 9.03 -12.40
C TYR A 159 14.04 7.90 -13.07
N CYS A 160 15.34 7.82 -12.81
CA CYS A 160 16.21 6.77 -13.33
C CYS A 160 15.77 5.38 -12.84
N VAL A 161 15.42 5.23 -11.55
CA VAL A 161 15.02 3.93 -11.01
C VAL A 161 13.55 3.58 -11.31
N THR A 162 12.72 4.54 -11.69
CA THR A 162 11.33 4.31 -12.14
C THR A 162 11.26 4.07 -13.65
N TYR A 163 11.42 5.11 -14.47
CA TYR A 163 11.31 5.02 -15.92
C TYR A 163 12.51 4.32 -16.58
N GLY A 164 13.69 4.37 -15.98
CA GLY A 164 14.82 3.53 -16.41
C GLY A 164 14.53 2.04 -16.22
N THR A 165 13.76 1.66 -15.19
CA THR A 165 13.26 0.28 -15.02
C THR A 165 12.28 -0.10 -16.13
N VAL A 166 11.41 0.82 -16.55
CA VAL A 166 10.49 0.59 -17.69
C VAL A 166 11.29 0.33 -18.97
N LEU A 167 12.30 1.15 -19.25
CA LEU A 167 13.18 0.99 -20.41
C LEU A 167 13.98 -0.33 -20.36
N TRP A 168 14.54 -0.67 -19.20
CA TRP A 168 15.21 -1.95 -18.98
C TRP A 168 14.26 -3.12 -19.27
N GLY A 169 13.04 -3.09 -18.72
CA GLY A 169 12.01 -4.08 -19.00
C GLY A 169 11.71 -4.20 -20.50
N ILE A 170 11.47 -3.09 -21.20
CA ILE A 170 11.24 -3.09 -22.65
C ILE A 170 12.40 -3.76 -23.39
N SER A 171 13.65 -3.39 -23.06
CA SER A 171 14.86 -3.96 -23.68
C SER A 171 14.90 -5.49 -23.58
N LEU A 172 14.61 -6.04 -22.40
CA LEU A 172 14.62 -7.49 -22.19
C LEU A 172 13.61 -8.20 -23.11
N PHE A 173 12.36 -7.71 -23.17
CA PHE A 173 11.33 -8.35 -23.98
C PHE A 173 11.60 -8.23 -25.48
N TYR A 174 12.20 -7.13 -25.93
CA TYR A 174 12.64 -6.96 -27.32
C TYR A 174 13.78 -7.89 -27.71
N ARG A 175 14.65 -8.26 -26.76
CA ARG A 175 15.70 -9.25 -26.98
C ARG A 175 15.16 -10.69 -27.02
N ASN A 176 14.34 -11.09 -26.04
CA ASN A 176 13.67 -12.39 -26.07
C ASN A 176 12.40 -12.42 -25.21
N ARG A 177 11.25 -12.17 -25.87
CA ARG A 177 9.91 -12.12 -25.27
C ARG A 177 9.60 -13.31 -24.35
N ALA A 178 9.88 -14.54 -24.81
CA ALA A 178 9.50 -15.74 -24.07
C ALA A 178 10.29 -15.89 -22.76
N LYS A 179 11.59 -15.61 -22.79
CA LYS A 179 12.46 -15.73 -21.61
C LYS A 179 12.18 -14.62 -20.58
N SER A 180 12.02 -13.37 -21.02
CA SER A 180 11.68 -12.26 -20.12
C SER A 180 10.31 -12.46 -19.48
N PHE A 181 9.31 -12.88 -20.26
CA PHE A 181 7.98 -13.19 -19.73
C PHE A 181 8.02 -14.31 -18.69
N LYS A 182 8.86 -15.33 -18.91
CA LYS A 182 9.04 -16.43 -17.95
C LYS A 182 9.65 -15.93 -16.63
N ALA A 183 10.65 -15.05 -16.71
CA ALA A 183 11.26 -14.42 -15.53
C ALA A 183 10.23 -13.56 -14.76
N PHE A 184 9.53 -12.68 -15.46
CA PHE A 184 8.46 -11.83 -14.90
C PHE A 184 7.39 -12.67 -14.18
N ARG A 185 6.86 -13.67 -14.88
CA ARG A 185 5.83 -14.58 -14.35
C ARG A 185 6.32 -15.31 -13.10
N TYR A 186 7.56 -15.82 -13.09
CA TYR A 186 8.07 -16.55 -11.92
C TYR A 186 8.33 -15.64 -10.73
N GLY A 187 8.73 -14.38 -10.95
CA GLY A 187 8.77 -13.38 -9.89
C GLY A 187 7.40 -13.19 -9.24
N ILE A 188 6.37 -12.93 -10.06
CA ILE A 188 4.98 -12.76 -9.59
C ILE A 188 4.50 -13.98 -8.80
N LEU A 189 4.68 -15.18 -9.36
CA LEU A 189 4.21 -16.41 -8.73
C LEU A 189 4.98 -16.75 -7.45
N GLY A 190 6.28 -16.45 -7.40
CA GLY A 190 7.09 -16.63 -6.20
C GLY A 190 6.64 -15.70 -5.07
N GLY A 191 6.43 -14.42 -5.38
CA GLY A 191 5.94 -13.46 -4.39
C GLY A 191 4.52 -13.81 -3.94
N ALA A 192 3.68 -14.31 -4.85
CA ALA A 192 2.33 -14.79 -4.52
C ALA A 192 2.34 -15.94 -3.50
N VAL A 193 3.30 -16.86 -3.61
CA VAL A 193 3.48 -17.95 -2.64
C VAL A 193 3.93 -17.41 -1.28
N ILE A 194 4.90 -16.48 -1.25
CA ILE A 194 5.37 -15.85 0.00
C ILE A 194 4.21 -15.18 0.73
N CYS A 195 3.45 -14.32 0.04
CA CYS A 195 2.30 -13.64 0.63
C CYS A 195 1.24 -14.63 1.13
N SER A 196 0.98 -15.70 0.38
CA SER A 196 -0.02 -16.70 0.78
C SER A 196 0.41 -17.48 2.03
N ILE A 197 1.68 -17.86 2.13
CA ILE A 197 2.22 -18.58 3.30
C ILE A 197 2.13 -17.71 4.55
N TYR A 198 2.55 -16.44 4.47
CA TYR A 198 2.44 -15.49 5.57
C TYR A 198 0.97 -15.33 6.01
N SER A 199 0.06 -15.17 5.04
CA SER A 199 -1.35 -14.87 5.32
C SER A 199 -2.12 -16.03 5.94
N ILE A 200 -1.60 -17.27 5.88
CA ILE A 200 -2.17 -18.39 6.64
C ILE A 200 -2.08 -18.11 8.14
N ILE A 201 -0.93 -17.62 8.62
CA ILE A 201 -0.73 -17.25 10.03
C ILE A 201 -1.58 -16.02 10.36
N GLU A 202 -1.64 -15.04 9.45
CA GLU A 202 -2.48 -13.85 9.60
C GLU A 202 -3.97 -14.19 9.73
N PHE A 203 -4.48 -15.13 8.92
CA PHE A 203 -5.86 -15.59 9.05
C PHE A 203 -6.13 -16.25 10.39
N LEU A 204 -5.23 -17.11 10.88
CA LEU A 204 -5.37 -17.72 12.22
C LEU A 204 -5.43 -16.65 13.32
N TYR A 205 -4.60 -15.61 13.22
CA TYR A 205 -4.67 -14.46 14.11
C TYR A 205 -6.03 -13.77 14.04
N LEU A 206 -6.53 -13.48 12.84
CA LEU A 206 -7.82 -12.80 12.63
C LEU A 206 -9.03 -13.64 13.08
N PHE A 207 -8.90 -14.96 13.12
CA PHE A 207 -9.89 -15.87 13.71
C PHE A 207 -9.79 -16.01 15.24
N GLY A 208 -8.89 -15.26 15.90
CA GLY A 208 -8.81 -15.20 17.37
C GLY A 208 -7.66 -15.98 18.00
N SER A 209 -6.72 -16.53 17.21
CA SER A 209 -5.59 -17.28 17.79
C SER A 209 -4.55 -16.34 18.42
N TYR A 210 -4.36 -16.45 19.74
CA TYR A 210 -3.31 -15.71 20.45
C TYR A 210 -1.90 -16.14 20.02
N ASP A 211 -1.67 -17.43 19.77
CA ASP A 211 -0.34 -17.92 19.38
C ASP A 211 0.07 -17.41 17.99
N ALA A 212 -0.90 -17.30 17.06
CA ALA A 212 -0.66 -16.66 15.76
C ALA A 212 -0.33 -15.17 15.91
N MET A 213 -0.98 -14.46 16.84
CA MET A 213 -0.64 -13.07 17.17
C MET A 213 0.82 -12.94 17.63
N VAL A 214 1.26 -13.83 18.53
CA VAL A 214 2.65 -13.84 19.03
C VAL A 214 3.64 -14.12 17.89
N MET A 215 3.33 -15.06 17.01
CA MET A 215 4.16 -15.34 15.83
C MET A 215 4.29 -14.13 14.93
N LEU A 216 3.19 -13.44 14.60
CA LEU A 216 3.22 -12.24 13.76
C LEU A 216 3.98 -11.09 14.43
N ALA A 217 3.81 -10.91 15.74
CA ALA A 217 4.55 -9.92 16.52
C ALA A 217 6.06 -10.17 16.51
N HIS A 218 6.49 -11.42 16.36
CA HIS A 218 7.89 -11.77 16.19
C HIS A 218 8.38 -11.62 14.74
N ILE A 219 7.55 -11.99 13.75
CA ILE A 219 7.94 -11.96 12.32
C ILE A 219 8.00 -10.53 11.77
N ASN A 220 7.02 -9.68 12.09
CA ASN A 220 6.87 -8.36 11.46
C ASN A 220 8.07 -7.43 11.65
N PRO A 221 8.70 -7.36 12.83
CA PRO A 221 9.92 -6.58 13.03
C PRO A 221 11.13 -7.05 12.20
N PHE A 222 11.12 -8.24 11.59
CA PHE A 222 12.16 -8.67 10.64
C PHE A 222 11.85 -8.27 9.18
N ILE A 223 10.63 -7.81 8.91
CA ILE A 223 10.20 -7.37 7.58
C ILE A 223 10.40 -5.85 7.44
N TYR A 224 10.01 -5.08 8.46
CA TYR A 224 10.14 -3.61 8.51
C TYR A 224 10.28 -3.11 9.95
N ASP A 225 10.82 -1.90 10.13
CA ASP A 225 10.80 -1.28 11.46
C ASP A 225 9.39 -0.74 11.77
N VAL A 226 8.89 -1.07 12.96
CA VAL A 226 7.53 -0.74 13.40
C VAL A 226 7.50 0.69 13.98
N GLY A 227 6.46 1.46 13.64
CA GLY A 227 6.22 2.78 14.23
C GLY A 227 7.21 3.88 13.84
N ILE A 228 7.95 3.72 12.73
CA ILE A 228 8.91 4.72 12.23
C ILE A 228 8.24 6.08 11.99
N ALA A 229 7.14 6.08 11.25
CA ALA A 229 6.44 7.29 10.85
C ALA A 229 5.40 7.66 11.92
N HIS A 230 5.52 8.90 12.41
CA HIS A 230 4.63 9.47 13.42
C HIS A 230 4.50 8.68 14.74
N GLY A 231 5.34 7.66 14.97
CA GLY A 231 5.33 6.82 16.17
C GLY A 231 4.39 5.61 16.11
N TRP A 232 3.65 5.41 15.01
CA TRP A 232 2.64 4.33 14.93
C TRP A 232 2.59 3.57 13.60
N TRP A 233 3.20 4.10 12.53
CA TRP A 233 3.20 3.48 11.20
C TRP A 233 4.62 3.06 10.76
N PRO A 234 4.82 1.89 10.12
CA PRO A 234 3.87 0.80 9.95
C PRO A 234 3.47 0.19 11.30
N SER A 235 2.21 -0.22 11.43
CA SER A 235 1.74 -0.84 12.67
C SER A 235 2.32 -2.25 12.85
N LEU A 236 2.39 -2.74 14.09
CA LEU A 236 2.82 -4.12 14.36
C LEU A 236 1.82 -5.15 13.84
N LEU A 237 0.53 -4.90 14.00
CA LEU A 237 -0.59 -5.75 13.55
C LEU A 237 -1.61 -4.89 12.80
N SER A 238 -2.40 -5.52 11.91
CA SER A 238 -3.36 -4.82 11.04
C SER A 238 -4.79 -4.73 11.61
N GLY A 239 -4.97 -5.00 12.90
CA GLY A 239 -6.29 -5.03 13.54
C GLY A 239 -7.19 -6.10 12.90
N ASN A 240 -8.28 -5.66 12.26
CA ASN A 240 -9.29 -6.52 11.64
C ASN A 240 -9.17 -6.66 10.11
N ARG A 241 -8.00 -6.38 9.54
CA ARG A 241 -7.75 -6.44 8.09
C ARG A 241 -6.58 -7.33 7.76
N VAL A 242 -6.62 -7.94 6.59
CA VAL A 242 -5.49 -8.69 6.01
C VAL A 242 -4.59 -7.71 5.28
N ARG A 243 -3.29 -7.74 5.55
CA ARG A 243 -2.28 -6.97 4.79
C ARG A 243 -1.08 -7.80 4.36
N SER A 244 -0.96 -9.05 4.79
CA SER A 244 0.20 -9.89 4.50
C SER A 244 1.52 -9.20 4.90
N VAL A 245 2.57 -9.38 4.11
CA VAL A 245 3.88 -8.76 4.32
C VAL A 245 3.92 -7.24 4.08
N PHE A 246 2.81 -6.63 3.64
CA PHE A 246 2.74 -5.20 3.34
C PHE A 246 2.48 -4.38 4.60
N ALA A 247 3.01 -3.14 4.65
CA ALA A 247 2.66 -2.18 5.69
C ALA A 247 1.15 -1.85 5.75
N GLU A 248 0.44 -1.84 4.61
CA GLU A 248 -0.99 -1.51 4.54
C GLU A 248 -1.80 -2.48 3.66
N PRO A 249 -3.09 -2.71 3.99
CA PRO A 249 -4.01 -3.48 3.16
C PRO A 249 -4.18 -2.95 1.73
N ALA A 250 -4.10 -1.62 1.54
CA ALA A 250 -4.26 -1.00 0.22
C ALA A 250 -3.09 -1.35 -0.72
N PHE A 251 -1.86 -1.41 -0.21
CA PHE A 251 -0.69 -1.81 -1.00
C PHE A 251 -0.74 -3.29 -1.34
N MET A 252 -1.24 -4.13 -0.43
CA MET A 252 -1.52 -5.53 -0.77
C MET A 252 -2.53 -5.63 -1.92
N ALA A 253 -3.61 -4.83 -1.90
CA ALA A 253 -4.60 -4.83 -2.99
C ALA A 253 -3.97 -4.46 -4.36
N LEU A 254 -3.07 -3.47 -4.40
CA LEU A 254 -2.31 -3.15 -5.61
C LEU A 254 -1.51 -4.36 -6.12
N TYR A 255 -0.84 -5.09 -5.24
CA TYR A 255 -0.11 -6.29 -5.61
C TYR A 255 -1.03 -7.39 -6.13
N LEU A 256 -2.15 -7.62 -5.46
CA LEU A 256 -3.15 -8.65 -5.81
C LEU A 256 -3.80 -8.43 -7.18
N THR A 257 -3.93 -7.17 -7.59
CA THR A 257 -4.36 -6.76 -8.95
C THR A 257 -3.52 -7.43 -10.04
N VAL A 258 -2.22 -7.63 -9.81
CA VAL A 258 -1.36 -8.28 -10.80
C VAL A 258 -1.29 -9.78 -10.57
N THR A 259 -1.26 -10.23 -9.31
CA THR A 259 -1.01 -11.64 -9.03
C THR A 259 -2.22 -12.53 -9.28
N ILE A 260 -3.44 -12.05 -9.04
CA ILE A 260 -4.68 -12.82 -9.25
C ILE A 260 -4.84 -13.22 -10.74
N PRO A 261 -4.74 -12.30 -11.72
CA PRO A 261 -4.77 -12.67 -13.15
C PRO A 261 -3.67 -13.66 -13.54
N PHE A 262 -2.45 -13.47 -13.01
CA PHE A 262 -1.32 -14.36 -13.30
C PHE A 262 -1.50 -15.77 -12.72
N LEU A 263 -2.04 -15.89 -11.50
CA LEU A 263 -2.41 -17.16 -10.88
C LEU A 263 -3.54 -17.83 -11.66
N PHE A 264 -4.53 -17.06 -12.11
CA PHE A 264 -5.58 -17.57 -12.97
C PHE A 264 -5.01 -18.22 -14.23
N ALA A 265 -4.11 -17.53 -14.93
CA ALA A 265 -3.44 -18.10 -16.09
C ALA A 265 -2.60 -19.33 -15.73
N GLN A 266 -1.89 -19.29 -14.60
CA GLN A 266 -1.04 -20.38 -14.13
C GLN A 266 -1.81 -21.69 -13.98
N MET A 267 -3.05 -21.65 -13.47
CA MET A 267 -3.92 -22.82 -13.33
C MET A 267 -4.19 -23.55 -14.66
N TYR A 268 -4.19 -22.84 -15.79
CA TYR A 268 -4.40 -23.39 -17.12
C TYR A 268 -3.11 -23.74 -17.86
N THR A 269 -1.97 -23.13 -17.51
CA THR A 269 -0.68 -23.39 -18.17
C THR A 269 0.05 -24.61 -17.61
N VAL A 270 -0.16 -24.93 -16.33
CA VAL A 270 0.60 -25.96 -15.62
C VAL A 270 0.05 -27.35 -15.89
N LYS A 271 0.94 -28.32 -16.15
CA LYS A 271 0.58 -29.73 -16.36
C LYS A 271 0.47 -30.52 -15.04
N THR A 272 1.34 -30.27 -14.06
CA THR A 272 1.46 -31.04 -12.81
C THR A 272 1.16 -30.16 -11.58
N LYS A 273 0.64 -30.73 -10.48
CA LYS A 273 0.33 -29.98 -9.24
C LYS A 273 -0.65 -28.80 -9.46
N LYS A 274 -1.65 -28.96 -10.33
CA LYS A 274 -2.69 -27.93 -10.57
C LYS A 274 -3.42 -27.50 -9.29
N TRP A 275 -3.63 -28.43 -8.36
CA TRP A 275 -4.30 -28.18 -7.08
C TRP A 275 -3.57 -27.13 -6.23
N PHE A 276 -2.23 -27.14 -6.23
CA PHE A 276 -1.42 -26.18 -5.48
C PHE A 276 -1.72 -24.74 -5.94
N TRP A 277 -1.70 -24.50 -7.26
CA TRP A 277 -2.00 -23.17 -7.81
C TRP A 277 -3.45 -22.74 -7.61
N LYS A 278 -4.40 -23.69 -7.57
CA LYS A 278 -5.80 -23.41 -7.21
C LYS A 278 -5.93 -22.94 -5.76
N ILE A 279 -5.21 -23.56 -4.83
CA ILE A 279 -5.20 -23.14 -3.42
C ILE A 279 -4.61 -21.75 -3.28
N ILE A 280 -3.44 -21.48 -3.90
CA ILE A 280 -2.82 -20.15 -3.86
C ILE A 280 -3.76 -19.09 -4.47
N PHE A 281 -4.41 -19.39 -5.59
CA PHE A 281 -5.42 -18.51 -6.18
C PHE A 281 -6.59 -18.23 -5.22
N ALA A 282 -7.15 -19.27 -4.59
CA ALA A 282 -8.24 -19.11 -3.63
C ALA A 282 -7.82 -18.25 -2.43
N ILE A 283 -6.66 -18.52 -1.83
CA ILE A 283 -6.11 -17.73 -0.71
C ILE A 283 -6.00 -16.25 -1.10
N GLN A 284 -5.42 -15.94 -2.26
CA GLN A 284 -5.27 -14.54 -2.69
C GLN A 284 -6.59 -13.83 -2.96
N LEU A 285 -7.59 -14.56 -3.48
CA LEU A 285 -8.92 -13.98 -3.66
C LEU A 285 -9.58 -13.69 -2.29
N LEU A 286 -9.41 -14.58 -1.31
CA LEU A 286 -9.87 -14.33 0.07
C LEU A 286 -9.11 -13.16 0.72
N MET A 287 -7.80 -13.05 0.50
CA MET A 287 -6.99 -11.91 0.96
C MET A 287 -7.51 -10.58 0.38
N MET A 288 -7.90 -10.55 -0.89
CA MET A 288 -8.47 -9.34 -1.53
C MET A 288 -9.71 -8.84 -0.80
N TRP A 289 -10.63 -9.75 -0.42
CA TRP A 289 -11.81 -9.43 0.40
C TRP A 289 -11.44 -9.05 1.83
N GLY A 290 -10.50 -9.77 2.44
CA GLY A 290 -10.01 -9.52 3.80
C GLY A 290 -9.28 -8.19 3.99
N THR A 291 -8.91 -7.49 2.90
CA THR A 291 -8.34 -6.13 2.99
C THR A 291 -9.30 -5.12 3.59
N ASN A 292 -10.61 -5.37 3.48
CA ASN A 292 -11.67 -4.41 3.69
C ASN A 292 -11.42 -3.02 3.05
N SER A 293 -10.74 -3.00 1.90
CA SER A 293 -10.39 -1.78 1.18
C SER A 293 -11.41 -1.48 0.09
N LYS A 294 -11.99 -0.27 0.10
CA LYS A 294 -12.85 0.21 -0.99
C LYS A 294 -12.11 0.25 -2.32
N THR A 295 -10.81 0.60 -2.30
CA THR A 295 -9.94 0.58 -3.48
C THR A 295 -9.85 -0.83 -4.08
N ALA A 296 -9.78 -1.87 -3.25
CA ALA A 296 -9.75 -3.26 -3.73
C ALA A 296 -11.02 -3.63 -4.51
N LEU A 297 -12.19 -3.22 -4.04
CA LEU A 297 -13.45 -3.48 -4.76
C LEU A 297 -13.52 -2.72 -6.09
N GLY A 298 -13.11 -1.46 -6.12
CA GLY A 298 -13.02 -0.68 -7.36
C GLY A 298 -12.11 -1.33 -8.41
N ILE A 299 -10.96 -1.86 -7.98
CA ILE A 299 -10.04 -2.61 -8.84
C ILE A 299 -10.71 -3.89 -9.38
N LEU A 300 -11.32 -4.71 -8.50
CA LEU A 300 -11.96 -5.96 -8.91
C LEU A 300 -13.07 -5.72 -9.95
N LEU A 301 -13.85 -4.65 -9.79
CA LEU A 301 -14.87 -4.25 -10.77
C LEU A 301 -14.25 -3.86 -12.11
N ALA A 302 -13.17 -3.07 -12.10
CA ALA A 302 -12.46 -2.70 -13.32
C ALA A 302 -11.86 -3.92 -14.04
N GLU A 303 -11.21 -4.82 -13.32
CA GLU A 303 -10.68 -6.05 -13.89
C GLU A 303 -11.77 -6.95 -14.45
N ALA A 304 -12.91 -7.07 -13.77
CA ALA A 304 -14.06 -7.82 -14.26
C ALA A 304 -14.60 -7.25 -15.59
N LEU A 305 -14.69 -5.93 -15.72
CA LEU A 305 -15.07 -5.27 -16.98
C LEU A 305 -14.10 -5.60 -18.11
N VAL A 306 -12.78 -5.53 -17.85
CA VAL A 306 -11.76 -5.86 -18.86
C VAL A 306 -11.78 -7.34 -19.23
N VAL A 307 -11.99 -8.23 -18.26
CA VAL A 307 -12.19 -9.68 -18.50
C VAL A 307 -13.37 -9.93 -19.42
N ILE A 308 -14.51 -9.26 -19.19
CA ILE A 308 -15.70 -9.35 -20.05
C ILE A 308 -15.36 -8.91 -21.48
N ILE A 309 -14.61 -7.83 -21.65
CA ILE A 309 -14.17 -7.36 -22.98
C ILE A 309 -13.31 -8.42 -23.67
N PHE A 310 -12.29 -8.97 -23.01
CA PHE A 310 -11.45 -10.01 -23.61
C PHE A 310 -12.29 -11.24 -24.01
N ILE A 311 -13.13 -11.74 -23.10
CA ILE A 311 -14.05 -12.85 -23.38
C ILE A 311 -14.91 -12.57 -24.60
N PHE A 312 -15.53 -11.39 -24.66
CA PHE A 312 -16.39 -10.97 -25.78
C PHE A 312 -15.62 -10.98 -27.10
N LEU A 313 -14.39 -10.46 -27.12
CA LEU A 313 -13.54 -10.42 -28.30
C LEU A 313 -13.15 -11.82 -28.82
N ARG A 314 -13.13 -12.84 -27.96
CA ARG A 314 -12.84 -14.24 -28.33
C ARG A 314 -14.05 -15.17 -28.24
N ARG A 315 -15.28 -14.64 -28.13
CA ARG A 315 -16.51 -15.43 -27.90
C ARG A 315 -16.71 -16.63 -28.84
N LYS A 316 -16.34 -16.50 -30.12
CA LYS A 316 -16.48 -17.58 -31.12
C LYS A 316 -15.57 -18.79 -30.90
N LYS A 317 -14.46 -18.63 -30.16
CA LYS A 317 -13.48 -19.70 -29.91
C LYS A 317 -13.54 -20.25 -28.47
N ILE A 318 -14.35 -19.65 -27.60
CA ILE A 318 -14.47 -20.04 -26.19
C ILE A 318 -15.71 -20.92 -26.03
N SER A 319 -15.54 -22.10 -25.43
CA SER A 319 -16.69 -22.95 -25.08
C SER A 319 -17.40 -22.42 -23.84
N TRP A 320 -18.74 -22.49 -23.82
CA TRP A 320 -19.56 -22.11 -22.66
C TRP A 320 -19.10 -22.78 -21.35
N LYS A 321 -18.69 -24.05 -21.41
CA LYS A 321 -18.19 -24.81 -20.24
C LYS A 321 -16.86 -24.24 -19.69
N GLN A 322 -16.03 -23.65 -20.56
CA GLN A 322 -14.77 -23.02 -20.15
C GLN A 322 -14.99 -21.66 -19.47
N LEU A 323 -16.15 -21.05 -19.64
CA LEU A 323 -16.51 -19.76 -19.06
C LEU A 323 -17.29 -19.92 -17.75
N VAL A 324 -18.33 -20.76 -17.74
CA VAL A 324 -19.24 -20.88 -16.58
C VAL A 324 -18.54 -21.48 -15.36
N ARG A 325 -17.71 -22.53 -15.54
CA ARG A 325 -17.02 -23.20 -14.42
C ARG A 325 -16.12 -22.26 -13.60
N PRO A 326 -15.17 -21.51 -14.20
CA PRO A 326 -14.37 -20.57 -13.43
C PRO A 326 -15.18 -19.42 -12.84
N LEU A 327 -16.22 -18.94 -13.55
CA LEU A 327 -17.10 -17.89 -13.05
C LEU A 327 -17.83 -18.31 -11.77
N VAL A 328 -18.46 -19.49 -11.77
CA VAL A 328 -19.15 -20.03 -10.58
C VAL A 328 -18.17 -20.21 -9.42
N ALA A 329 -16.96 -20.73 -9.68
CA ALA A 329 -15.94 -20.87 -8.64
C ALA A 329 -15.51 -19.52 -8.03
N ILE A 330 -15.33 -18.50 -8.87
CA ILE A 330 -14.99 -17.14 -8.41
C ILE A 330 -16.13 -16.56 -7.58
N VAL A 331 -17.39 -16.69 -8.02
CA VAL A 331 -18.56 -16.19 -7.29
C VAL A 331 -18.67 -16.85 -5.91
N ILE A 332 -18.49 -18.17 -5.82
CA ILE A 332 -18.48 -18.89 -4.54
C ILE A 332 -17.36 -18.37 -3.65
N LEU A 333 -16.14 -18.25 -4.17
CA LEU A 333 -15.01 -17.74 -3.39
C LEU A 333 -15.21 -16.28 -2.94
N CYS A 334 -15.87 -15.45 -3.75
CA CYS A 334 -16.25 -14.10 -3.33
C CYS A 334 -17.28 -14.12 -2.20
N GLY A 335 -18.29 -14.99 -2.26
CA GLY A 335 -19.26 -15.16 -1.17
C GLY A 335 -18.60 -15.61 0.13
N VAL A 336 -17.68 -16.58 0.05
CA VAL A 336 -16.86 -17.01 1.20
C VAL A 336 -15.98 -15.87 1.71
N GLY A 337 -15.33 -15.14 0.82
CA GLY A 337 -14.49 -13.98 1.16
C GLY A 337 -15.26 -12.87 1.87
N MET A 338 -16.48 -12.57 1.42
CA MET A 338 -17.38 -11.63 2.09
C MET A 338 -17.74 -12.10 3.51
N GLY A 339 -18.07 -13.38 3.68
CA GLY A 339 -18.37 -13.97 5.00
C GLY A 339 -17.16 -13.90 5.95
N ILE A 340 -15.97 -14.25 5.46
CA ILE A 340 -14.73 -14.16 6.24
C ILE A 340 -14.42 -12.71 6.63
N ASN A 341 -14.54 -11.77 5.69
CA ASN A 341 -14.35 -10.35 5.99
C ASN A 341 -15.34 -9.85 7.06
N TRP A 342 -16.60 -10.30 6.99
CA TRP A 342 -17.60 -9.95 8.00
C TRP A 342 -17.21 -10.47 9.39
N VAL A 343 -16.69 -11.70 9.50
CA VAL A 343 -16.14 -12.23 10.77
C VAL A 343 -15.00 -11.36 11.29
N PHE A 344 -14.08 -10.93 10.42
CA PHE A 344 -12.96 -10.08 10.86
C PHE A 344 -13.45 -8.72 11.36
N GLN A 345 -14.38 -8.08 10.66
CA GLN A 345 -14.94 -6.79 11.07
C GLN A 345 -15.66 -6.84 12.42
N HIS A 346 -16.22 -8.00 12.78
CA HIS A 346 -16.98 -8.23 14.01
C HIS A 346 -16.25 -9.14 15.00
N ARG A 347 -14.91 -9.21 14.92
CA ARG A 347 -14.09 -10.07 15.78
C ARG A 347 -14.31 -9.81 17.26
N TYR A 348 -14.56 -8.55 17.64
CA TYR A 348 -14.85 -8.18 19.04
C TYR A 348 -16.29 -7.71 19.24
N ALA A 349 -17.24 -8.20 18.43
CA ALA A 349 -18.66 -7.92 18.62
C ALA A 349 -19.11 -8.31 20.03
N VAL A 350 -19.67 -7.33 20.73
CA VAL A 350 -20.01 -7.39 22.16
C VAL A 350 -21.43 -6.90 22.35
N ASP A 351 -22.07 -7.38 23.40
CA ASP A 351 -23.39 -6.96 23.88
C ASP A 351 -23.27 -6.65 25.38
N TYR A 352 -23.75 -5.47 25.79
CA TYR A 352 -23.70 -4.95 27.14
C TYR A 352 -25.11 -4.90 27.76
N ASP A 353 -25.35 -5.73 28.79
CA ASP A 353 -26.55 -5.63 29.61
C ASP A 353 -26.24 -4.85 30.89
N LEU A 354 -26.91 -3.72 31.13
CA LEU A 354 -26.81 -2.99 32.41
C LEU A 354 -27.57 -3.76 33.50
N ILE A 355 -26.86 -4.20 34.55
CA ILE A 355 -27.46 -4.93 35.68
C ILE A 355 -27.88 -3.96 36.77
N SER A 356 -26.96 -3.09 37.19
CA SER A 356 -27.19 -2.17 38.29
C SER A 356 -26.19 -1.02 38.29
N ILE A 357 -26.61 0.12 38.83
CA ILE A 357 -25.74 1.25 39.17
C ILE A 357 -25.86 1.46 40.68
N ALA A 358 -24.76 1.27 41.40
CA ALA A 358 -24.71 1.44 42.84
C ALA A 358 -24.63 2.93 43.23
N PRO A 359 -25.05 3.32 44.44
CA PRO A 359 -25.00 4.71 44.92
C PRO A 359 -23.60 5.32 44.98
N ASP A 360 -22.55 4.48 44.99
CA ASP A 360 -21.16 4.92 44.99
C ASP A 360 -20.57 5.08 43.57
N ASP A 361 -21.46 5.18 42.57
CA ASP A 361 -21.15 5.26 41.14
C ASP A 361 -20.40 4.02 40.60
N THR A 362 -20.66 2.85 41.18
CA THR A 362 -20.21 1.56 40.61
C THR A 362 -21.24 1.03 39.61
N VAL A 363 -20.83 0.88 38.36
CA VAL A 363 -21.66 0.33 37.27
C VAL A 363 -21.34 -1.15 37.09
N THR A 364 -22.36 -2.01 37.17
CA THR A 364 -22.23 -3.44 36.89
C THR A 364 -22.85 -3.77 35.54
N LEU A 365 -22.02 -4.26 34.62
CA LEU A 365 -22.41 -4.69 33.29
C LEU A 365 -22.23 -6.19 33.14
N LYS A 366 -23.15 -6.84 32.43
CA LYS A 366 -22.93 -8.17 31.86
C LYS A 366 -22.48 -8.00 30.42
N ILE A 367 -21.28 -8.49 30.14
CA ILE A 367 -20.62 -8.41 28.84
C ILE A 367 -20.73 -9.77 28.18
N THR A 368 -21.35 -9.82 27.01
CA THR A 368 -21.54 -11.06 26.23
C THR A 368 -20.71 -11.03 24.95
N ASN A 369 -19.88 -12.05 24.71
CA ASN A 369 -19.18 -12.20 23.43
C ASN A 369 -20.18 -12.64 22.35
N LYS A 370 -20.52 -11.75 21.41
CA LYS A 370 -21.39 -12.05 20.26
C LYS A 370 -20.60 -12.37 18.99
N SER A 371 -19.27 -12.27 19.04
CA SER A 371 -18.42 -12.56 17.91
C SER A 371 -18.35 -14.07 17.61
N TYR A 372 -17.78 -14.40 16.44
CA TYR A 372 -17.45 -15.78 16.07
C TYR A 372 -16.05 -16.21 16.53
N THR A 373 -15.35 -15.35 17.28
CA THR A 373 -13.99 -15.61 17.74
C THR A 373 -13.95 -15.78 19.25
N VAL A 374 -13.00 -16.57 19.72
CA VAL A 374 -12.77 -16.75 21.15
C VAL A 374 -11.94 -15.56 21.64
N TRP A 375 -12.38 -14.93 22.73
CA TRP A 375 -11.60 -13.91 23.42
C TRP A 375 -10.79 -14.60 24.50
N GLU A 376 -9.52 -14.90 24.20
CA GLU A 376 -8.64 -15.55 25.15
C GLU A 376 -8.27 -14.62 26.31
N LYS A 377 -8.25 -15.13 27.55
CA LYS A 377 -7.74 -14.40 28.72
C LYS A 377 -6.35 -13.79 28.47
N ARG A 378 -5.50 -14.46 27.68
CA ARG A 378 -4.15 -14.01 27.32
C ARG A 378 -4.13 -12.70 26.53
N GLU A 379 -5.21 -12.34 25.83
CA GLU A 379 -5.33 -11.07 25.11
C GLU A 379 -5.39 -9.86 26.06
N GLY A 380 -5.68 -10.08 27.36
CA GLY A 380 -5.69 -9.02 28.36
C GLY A 380 -6.77 -7.98 28.10
N ILE A 381 -7.98 -8.43 27.72
CA ILE A 381 -9.09 -7.53 27.44
C ILE A 381 -9.53 -6.85 28.74
N THR A 382 -9.64 -5.53 28.68
CA THR A 382 -10.03 -4.65 29.79
C THR A 382 -11.24 -3.82 29.38
N LEU A 383 -12.19 -3.66 30.29
CA LEU A 383 -13.23 -2.66 30.20
C LEU A 383 -12.65 -1.33 30.69
N THR A 384 -12.65 -0.33 29.83
CA THR A 384 -12.14 1.00 30.14
C THR A 384 -13.28 1.99 30.22
N CYS A 385 -13.25 2.87 31.21
CA CYS A 385 -14.26 3.88 31.48
C CYS A 385 -13.61 5.27 31.50
N ALA A 386 -14.23 6.23 30.82
CA ALA A 386 -13.84 7.63 30.83
C ALA A 386 -15.08 8.54 30.82
N MET A 387 -15.01 9.69 31.48
CA MET A 387 -16.05 10.72 31.41
C MET A 387 -15.65 11.79 30.39
N PHE A 388 -16.62 12.33 29.66
CA PHE A 388 -16.46 13.31 28.59
C PHE A 388 -17.41 14.49 28.78
N ALA A 389 -16.94 15.68 28.41
CA ALA A 389 -17.81 16.85 28.28
C ALA A 389 -18.80 16.66 27.12
N ASP A 390 -19.83 17.52 27.04
CA ASP A 390 -20.84 17.43 25.96
C ASP A 390 -20.25 17.63 24.56
N ASP A 391 -19.08 18.24 24.43
CA ASP A 391 -18.37 18.40 23.16
C ASP A 391 -17.53 17.18 22.73
N TRP A 392 -17.39 16.17 23.61
CA TRP A 392 -16.56 14.97 23.43
C TRP A 392 -15.07 15.26 23.13
N GLN A 393 -14.57 16.43 23.49
CA GLN A 393 -13.17 16.84 23.28
C GLN A 393 -12.34 16.68 24.55
N SER A 394 -12.88 17.05 25.71
CA SER A 394 -12.20 16.88 27.00
C SER A 394 -12.65 15.58 27.68
N ALA A 395 -11.69 14.87 28.28
CA ALA A 395 -11.92 13.60 28.94
C ALA A 395 -11.28 13.57 30.34
N SER A 396 -11.95 12.93 31.29
CA SER A 396 -11.42 12.66 32.62
C SER A 396 -10.31 11.59 32.58
N ASN A 397 -9.69 11.34 33.74
CA ASN A 397 -8.85 10.15 33.93
C ASN A 397 -9.64 8.87 33.63
N ARG A 398 -8.94 7.87 33.08
CA ARG A 398 -9.50 6.57 32.70
C ARG A 398 -9.38 5.55 33.82
N VAL A 399 -10.43 4.76 34.03
CA VAL A 399 -10.43 3.60 34.93
C VAL A 399 -10.53 2.33 34.09
N ASN A 400 -9.72 1.32 34.42
CA ASN A 400 -9.65 0.08 33.65
C ASN A 400 -9.90 -1.12 34.58
N VAL A 401 -10.77 -2.05 34.17
CA VAL A 401 -11.04 -3.31 34.88
C VAL A 401 -10.83 -4.48 33.92
N PRO A 402 -9.96 -5.45 34.23
CA PRO A 402 -9.72 -6.61 33.37
C PRO A 402 -10.93 -7.57 33.37
N LEU A 403 -11.18 -8.21 32.22
CA LEU A 403 -12.18 -9.28 32.12
C LEU A 403 -11.71 -10.58 32.80
N ASP A 404 -10.40 -10.83 32.82
CA ASP A 404 -9.72 -11.96 33.47
C ASP A 404 -10.27 -13.37 33.22
N THR A 405 -11.05 -13.53 32.15
CA THR A 405 -11.65 -14.80 31.73
C THR A 405 -11.59 -14.97 30.22
N THR A 406 -11.64 -16.22 29.76
CA THR A 406 -11.79 -16.54 28.34
C THR A 406 -13.28 -16.61 28.01
N LEU A 407 -13.73 -15.84 27.01
CA LEU A 407 -15.11 -15.84 26.55
C LEU A 407 -15.22 -16.47 25.17
N SER A 408 -15.85 -17.64 25.10
CA SER A 408 -16.26 -18.24 23.84
C SER A 408 -17.52 -17.56 23.27
N PRO A 409 -17.81 -17.69 21.97
CA PRO A 409 -19.03 -17.17 21.36
C PRO A 409 -20.28 -17.53 22.17
N GLY A 410 -21.08 -16.51 22.51
CA GLY A 410 -22.31 -16.62 23.29
C GLY A 410 -22.13 -16.61 24.82
N GLN A 411 -20.90 -16.71 25.35
CA GLN A 411 -20.64 -16.65 26.79
C GLN A 411 -20.61 -15.20 27.30
N SER A 412 -20.96 -15.03 28.57
CA SER A 412 -21.00 -13.74 29.23
C SER A 412 -20.25 -13.73 30.56
N CYS A 413 -19.69 -12.59 30.94
CA CYS A 413 -19.19 -12.33 32.29
C CYS A 413 -19.84 -11.06 32.87
N GLN A 414 -19.85 -10.95 34.20
CA GLN A 414 -20.28 -9.73 34.89
C GLN A 414 -19.05 -8.97 35.39
N ILE A 415 -19.04 -7.66 35.17
CA ILE A 415 -17.96 -6.77 35.57
C ILE A 415 -18.54 -5.54 36.23
N SER A 416 -18.00 -5.21 37.40
CA SER A 416 -18.29 -3.98 38.12
C SER A 416 -17.13 -3.01 37.97
N ILE A 417 -17.42 -1.78 37.54
CA ILE A 417 -16.43 -0.72 37.36
C ILE A 417 -16.90 0.54 38.08
N LYS A 418 -15.99 1.12 38.88
CA LYS A 418 -16.24 2.38 39.57
C LYS A 418 -15.91 3.55 38.64
N LEU A 419 -16.84 4.48 38.51
CA LEU A 419 -16.65 5.66 37.66
C LEU A 419 -15.55 6.59 38.22
N PRO A 420 -14.84 7.35 37.36
CA PRO A 420 -13.89 8.39 37.80
C PRO A 420 -14.54 9.41 38.75
N GLN A 421 -13.79 9.95 39.72
CA GLN A 421 -14.28 10.66 40.92
C GLN A 421 -15.32 11.79 40.71
N ASN A 422 -16.07 12.02 41.80
CA ASN A 422 -17.48 12.43 41.91
C ASN A 422 -17.79 13.95 41.80
N ASN A 423 -16.81 14.84 41.63
CA ASN A 423 -17.03 16.30 41.74
C ASN A 423 -17.15 17.05 40.40
N GLN A 424 -17.11 16.33 39.27
CA GLN A 424 -17.14 16.94 37.93
C GLN A 424 -18.27 16.38 37.05
N LYS A 425 -19.34 15.84 37.65
CA LYS A 425 -20.48 15.24 36.92
C LYS A 425 -21.18 16.23 35.98
N GLU A 426 -21.24 17.50 36.35
CA GLU A 426 -21.78 18.58 35.51
C GLU A 426 -20.80 19.00 34.41
N GLU A 427 -19.48 18.87 34.64
CA GLU A 427 -18.44 19.21 33.66
C GLU A 427 -18.25 18.09 32.62
N TYR A 428 -18.37 16.83 33.04
CA TYR A 428 -18.26 15.63 32.20
C TYR A 428 -19.50 14.73 32.33
N PRO A 429 -20.65 15.14 31.77
CA PRO A 429 -21.90 14.40 31.96
C PRO A 429 -21.95 13.07 31.20
N ASN A 430 -21.05 12.79 30.26
CA ASN A 430 -21.11 11.61 29.41
C ASN A 430 -20.08 10.57 29.84
N VAL A 431 -20.50 9.37 30.21
CA VAL A 431 -19.61 8.23 30.50
C VAL A 431 -19.53 7.34 29.28
N LEU A 432 -18.30 7.01 28.85
CA LEU A 432 -18.03 6.05 27.79
C LEU A 432 -17.33 4.82 28.35
N LEU A 433 -17.94 3.66 28.16
CA LEU A 433 -17.35 2.36 28.43
C LEU A 433 -16.99 1.66 27.12
N GLU A 434 -15.73 1.27 26.98
CA GLU A 434 -15.19 0.61 25.77
C GLU A 434 -14.19 -0.49 26.13
N LEU A 435 -14.18 -1.57 25.34
CA LEU A 435 -13.18 -2.63 25.48
C LEU A 435 -11.85 -2.25 24.83
N LYS A 436 -10.75 -2.54 25.52
CA LYS A 436 -9.39 -2.44 25.00
C LYS A 436 -8.61 -3.73 25.25
N ALA A 437 -7.78 -4.14 24.29
CA ALA A 437 -6.79 -5.17 24.51
C ALA A 437 -5.53 -4.55 25.14
N ASN A 438 -5.11 -5.10 26.28
CA ASN A 438 -3.93 -4.68 27.00
C ASN A 438 -3.05 -5.89 27.32
N ASN A 439 -2.17 -6.23 26.38
CA ASN A 439 -1.20 -7.30 26.55
C ASN A 439 0.20 -6.80 26.18
N LYS A 440 1.23 -7.64 26.39
CA LYS A 440 2.64 -7.27 26.13
C LYS A 440 2.89 -6.82 24.68
N ILE A 441 2.04 -7.23 23.75
CA ILE A 441 2.16 -6.96 22.30
C ILE A 441 1.32 -5.74 21.93
N GLN A 442 0.04 -5.75 22.28
CA GLN A 442 -0.93 -4.70 22.01
C GLN A 442 -1.10 -3.84 23.27
N ARG A 443 -0.43 -2.68 23.30
CA ARG A 443 -0.54 -1.70 24.38
C ARG A 443 -1.76 -0.83 24.14
N GLU A 444 -2.81 -1.01 24.95
CA GLU A 444 -4.07 -0.24 24.91
C GLU A 444 -4.76 -0.18 23.53
N ALA A 445 -4.77 -1.28 22.80
CA ALA A 445 -5.40 -1.33 21.48
C ALA A 445 -6.93 -1.24 21.61
N GLN A 446 -7.54 -0.20 21.02
CA GLN A 446 -8.98 -0.03 20.97
C GLN A 446 -9.63 -1.16 20.15
N LEU A 447 -10.62 -1.83 20.75
CA LEU A 447 -11.36 -2.91 20.09
C LEU A 447 -12.58 -2.40 19.32
N THR A 448 -12.95 -1.13 19.50
CA THR A 448 -14.05 -0.47 18.78
C THR A 448 -13.83 -0.43 17.27
N VAL A 449 -12.58 -0.21 16.84
CA VAL A 449 -12.16 -0.28 15.43
C VAL A 449 -12.23 -1.71 14.86
N GLN A 450 -12.40 -2.71 15.73
CA GLN A 450 -12.45 -4.15 15.41
C GLN A 450 -13.82 -4.78 15.73
N GLY A 451 -14.86 -3.95 15.80
CA GLY A 451 -16.25 -4.37 15.89
C GLY A 451 -16.87 -4.35 17.28
N ALA A 452 -16.13 -3.97 18.33
CA ALA A 452 -16.71 -3.78 19.65
C ALA A 452 -17.59 -2.52 19.69
N THR A 453 -18.82 -2.62 20.18
CA THR A 453 -19.66 -1.46 20.48
C THR A 453 -19.12 -0.73 21.71
N THR A 454 -19.55 0.52 21.91
CA THR A 454 -19.31 1.24 23.16
C THR A 454 -20.62 1.37 23.91
N PHE A 455 -20.56 1.32 25.22
CA PHE A 455 -21.71 1.57 26.07
C PHE A 455 -21.62 2.98 26.67
N THR A 456 -22.73 3.72 26.67
CA THR A 456 -22.73 5.13 27.08
C THR A 456 -23.80 5.40 28.14
N LEU A 457 -23.39 6.09 29.20
CA LEU A 457 -24.31 6.66 30.18
C LEU A 457 -24.26 8.19 30.09
N LYS A 458 -25.36 8.87 30.41
CA LYS A 458 -25.39 10.32 30.55
C LYS A 458 -25.95 10.71 31.91
N TRP A 459 -25.27 11.60 32.61
CA TRP A 459 -25.77 12.23 33.82
C TRP A 459 -26.86 13.23 33.45
N ASP A 460 -28.05 13.07 34.02
CA ASP A 460 -29.20 13.97 33.84
C ASP A 460 -30.12 13.86 35.06
N GLN A 461 -30.70 14.99 35.52
CA GLN A 461 -31.65 15.04 36.63
C GLN A 461 -31.24 14.18 37.87
N ASP A 462 -30.00 14.33 38.32
CA ASP A 462 -29.42 13.63 39.48
C ASP A 462 -29.36 12.09 39.39
N HIS A 463 -29.41 11.53 38.18
CA HIS A 463 -29.19 10.09 37.96
C HIS A 463 -28.48 9.79 36.64
N TRP A 464 -27.97 8.57 36.53
CA TRP A 464 -27.38 8.06 35.28
C TRP A 464 -28.48 7.52 34.37
N LEU A 465 -28.64 8.14 33.20
CA LEU A 465 -29.45 7.64 32.10
C LEU A 465 -28.65 6.70 31.22
N ASP A 466 -29.19 5.50 31.00
CA ASP A 466 -28.68 4.58 29.99
C ASP A 466 -28.99 5.12 28.58
N LYS A 467 -27.94 5.45 27.82
CA LYS A 467 -28.05 5.83 26.41
C LYS A 467 -27.89 4.62 25.48
N GLY A 468 -27.64 3.46 26.04
CA GLY A 468 -27.45 2.19 25.35
C GLY A 468 -26.12 2.12 24.61
N GLU A 469 -26.07 1.15 23.69
CA GLU A 469 -24.90 0.95 22.85
C GLU A 469 -24.85 1.94 21.69
N SER A 470 -23.71 2.60 21.52
CA SER A 470 -23.44 3.33 20.30
C SER A 470 -22.98 2.35 19.22
N LYS A 471 -23.73 2.28 18.11
CA LYS A 471 -23.36 1.42 16.97
C LYS A 471 -22.07 1.93 16.35
N VAL A 472 -21.13 1.01 16.12
CA VAL A 472 -19.90 1.29 15.38
C VAL A 472 -20.28 1.87 14.01
N LYS A 473 -19.66 2.98 13.59
CA LYS A 473 -19.76 3.47 12.21
C LYS A 473 -19.18 2.40 11.28
N GLU A 474 -20.04 1.55 10.73
CA GLU A 474 -19.62 0.47 9.85
C GLU A 474 -18.88 1.03 8.62
N ASN A 475 -17.63 0.64 8.43
CA ASN A 475 -16.90 0.94 7.20
C ASN A 475 -17.36 -0.02 6.09
N LYS A 476 -18.58 0.20 5.58
CA LYS A 476 -19.16 -0.65 4.55
C LYS A 476 -18.39 -0.50 3.24
N MET A 477 -17.94 -1.62 2.67
CA MET A 477 -17.32 -1.66 1.35
C MET A 477 -18.25 -1.13 0.24
N THR A 478 -19.58 -1.17 0.47
CA THR A 478 -20.61 -0.62 -0.43
C THR A 478 -20.67 0.91 -0.46
N ALA A 479 -20.07 1.61 0.51
CA ALA A 479 -19.98 3.07 0.52
C ALA A 479 -18.81 3.59 -0.35
N LEU A 480 -18.60 2.97 -1.52
CA LEU A 480 -17.55 3.30 -2.49
C LEU A 480 -17.59 4.76 -2.95
N THR A 481 -18.80 5.31 -3.11
CA THR A 481 -19.06 6.65 -3.65
C THR A 481 -19.31 7.70 -2.57
N SER A 482 -19.31 7.34 -1.28
CA SER A 482 -19.55 8.31 -0.21
C SER A 482 -18.36 9.25 -0.07
N GLN A 483 -18.63 10.55 -0.21
CA GLN A 483 -17.68 11.64 -0.02
C GLN A 483 -17.68 12.18 1.42
N THR A 484 -18.65 11.78 2.24
CA THR A 484 -18.91 12.34 3.56
C THR A 484 -18.66 11.37 4.71
N GLU A 485 -18.39 10.09 4.42
CA GLU A 485 -18.25 9.06 5.46
C GLU A 485 -16.91 8.29 5.41
N GLY A 486 -16.30 8.15 6.59
CA GLY A 486 -15.12 7.33 6.82
C GLY A 486 -13.86 7.86 6.12
N SER A 487 -12.91 6.95 5.86
CA SER A 487 -11.59 7.29 5.28
C SER A 487 -11.63 7.86 3.85
N ASN A 488 -12.81 7.87 3.21
CA ASN A 488 -12.98 8.44 1.87
C ASN A 488 -13.00 9.96 1.90
N GLN A 489 -13.48 10.56 2.98
CA GLN A 489 -13.58 12.02 3.08
C GLN A 489 -12.19 12.66 2.98
N GLN A 490 -11.17 12.13 3.69
CA GLN A 490 -9.81 12.67 3.56
C GLN A 490 -9.19 12.42 2.18
N ARG A 491 -9.51 11.29 1.52
CA ARG A 491 -8.99 10.97 0.18
C ARG A 491 -9.52 11.94 -0.86
N TYR A 492 -10.86 12.03 -0.98
CA TYR A 492 -11.49 12.99 -1.89
C TYR A 492 -11.15 14.43 -1.53
N GLY A 493 -11.02 14.73 -0.23
CA GLY A 493 -10.57 16.02 0.26
C GLY A 493 -9.19 16.41 -0.24
N LEU A 494 -8.17 15.55 -0.09
CA LEU A 494 -6.84 15.86 -0.61
C LEU A 494 -6.78 15.87 -2.14
N MET A 495 -7.54 15.01 -2.83
CA MET A 495 -7.66 15.08 -4.30
C MET A 495 -8.26 16.41 -4.76
N TYR A 496 -9.25 16.92 -4.01
CA TYR A 496 -9.84 18.24 -4.25
C TYR A 496 -8.81 19.36 -4.02
N VAL A 497 -8.07 19.33 -2.91
CA VAL A 497 -6.98 20.29 -2.61
C VAL A 497 -5.93 20.30 -3.72
N GLU A 498 -5.45 19.13 -4.13
CA GLU A 498 -4.48 19.01 -5.23
C GLU A 498 -5.04 19.53 -6.56
N THR A 499 -6.32 19.29 -6.84
CA THR A 499 -6.98 19.81 -8.04
C THR A 499 -7.03 21.33 -8.03
N LEU A 500 -7.28 21.95 -6.87
CA LEU A 500 -7.24 23.41 -6.74
C LEU A 500 -5.83 23.96 -6.98
N ILE A 501 -4.80 23.34 -6.38
CA ILE A 501 -3.39 23.72 -6.62
C ILE A 501 -3.06 23.61 -8.12
N GLY A 502 -3.43 22.50 -8.76
CA GLY A 502 -3.20 22.30 -10.19
C GLY A 502 -3.98 23.28 -11.06
N ARG A 503 -5.19 23.70 -10.65
CA ARG A 503 -5.99 24.69 -11.38
C ARG A 503 -5.35 26.09 -11.34
N ASP A 504 -4.72 26.43 -10.22
CA ASP A 504 -4.06 27.73 -10.04
C ASP A 504 -2.66 27.72 -10.68
N HIS A 505 -2.07 26.54 -10.90
CA HIS A 505 -0.80 26.33 -11.62
C HIS A 505 -0.92 25.34 -12.80
N PRO A 506 -1.78 25.61 -13.81
CA PRO A 506 -2.21 24.59 -14.78
C PRO A 506 -1.14 24.19 -15.80
N LEU A 507 -0.15 25.06 -16.05
CA LEU A 507 0.89 24.78 -17.04
C LEU A 507 2.04 23.97 -16.42
N LEU A 508 2.73 24.53 -15.42
CA LEU A 508 3.95 23.93 -14.86
C LEU A 508 3.73 23.27 -13.50
N GLY A 509 2.55 23.41 -12.88
CA GLY A 509 2.35 22.98 -11.50
C GLY A 509 3.23 23.74 -10.51
N VAL A 510 3.32 23.22 -9.28
CA VAL A 510 4.13 23.81 -8.20
C VAL A 510 5.45 23.08 -7.93
N GLY A 511 5.80 22.10 -8.78
CA GLY A 511 6.93 21.19 -8.58
C GLY A 511 6.55 19.93 -7.78
N GLY A 512 7.51 19.01 -7.61
CA GLY A 512 7.31 17.68 -7.01
C GLY A 512 6.71 17.66 -5.59
N GLN A 513 6.54 16.47 -5.03
CA GLN A 513 5.81 16.26 -3.77
C GLN A 513 6.33 17.13 -2.61
N GLU A 514 7.65 17.33 -2.54
CA GLU A 514 8.34 18.10 -1.50
C GLU A 514 8.00 19.60 -1.56
N LEU A 515 7.91 20.18 -2.76
CA LEU A 515 7.54 21.58 -2.95
C LEU A 515 6.05 21.80 -2.73
N LYS A 516 5.22 20.86 -3.22
CA LYS A 516 3.77 20.90 -3.06
C LYS A 516 3.34 20.91 -1.57
N GLN A 517 4.15 20.38 -0.65
CA GLN A 517 3.82 20.38 0.78
C GLN A 517 3.48 21.76 1.34
N ALA A 518 4.16 22.80 0.87
CA ALA A 518 3.97 24.18 1.36
C ALA A 518 2.61 24.79 0.94
N TYR A 519 1.89 24.16 0.00
CA TYR A 519 0.63 24.65 -0.53
C TYR A 519 -0.60 23.97 0.10
N TYR A 520 -0.47 22.84 0.78
CA TYR A 520 -1.66 22.12 1.25
C TYR A 520 -2.52 22.94 2.21
N ILE A 521 -1.92 23.49 3.28
CA ILE A 521 -2.68 24.15 4.35
C ILE A 521 -3.52 25.32 3.82
N SER A 522 -3.01 26.11 2.88
CA SER A 522 -3.72 27.26 2.31
C SER A 522 -4.89 26.89 1.40
N TYR A 523 -4.92 25.66 0.89
CA TYR A 523 -5.96 25.18 -0.02
C TYR A 523 -6.96 24.22 0.66
N ILE A 524 -6.74 23.82 1.92
CA ILE A 524 -7.67 22.96 2.65
C ILE A 524 -8.97 23.75 2.97
N PRO A 525 -10.14 23.31 2.47
CA PRO A 525 -11.40 23.98 2.76
C PRO A 525 -11.91 23.68 4.18
N GLU A 526 -12.73 24.58 4.72
CA GLU A 526 -13.27 24.48 6.10
C GLU A 526 -14.00 23.16 6.39
N TRP A 527 -14.73 22.63 5.41
CA TRP A 527 -15.44 21.36 5.57
C TRP A 527 -14.48 20.18 5.77
N LEU A 528 -13.27 20.24 5.19
CA LEU A 528 -12.26 19.20 5.31
C LEU A 528 -11.49 19.32 6.63
N LEU A 529 -11.33 20.54 7.16
CA LEU A 529 -10.78 20.77 8.49
C LEU A 529 -11.62 20.16 9.62
N LYS A 530 -12.87 19.74 9.37
CA LYS A 530 -13.68 19.00 10.36
C LYS A 530 -13.25 17.53 10.51
N ASN A 531 -12.44 17.01 9.59
CA ASN A 531 -11.95 15.63 9.64
C ASN A 531 -10.75 15.51 10.59
N LYS A 532 -10.84 14.63 11.60
CA LYS A 532 -9.81 14.44 12.65
C LYS A 532 -8.44 14.04 12.08
N GLU A 533 -8.40 13.25 11.00
CA GLU A 533 -7.15 12.80 10.39
C GLU A 533 -6.44 13.94 9.64
N VAL A 534 -7.22 14.79 8.94
CA VAL A 534 -6.68 15.99 8.30
C VAL A 534 -6.21 17.00 9.34
N GLN A 535 -6.96 17.21 10.43
CA GLN A 535 -6.53 18.04 11.56
C GLN A 535 -5.19 17.56 12.12
N LEU A 536 -5.03 16.25 12.32
CA LEU A 536 -3.80 15.65 12.81
C LEU A 536 -2.61 15.95 11.88
N TRP A 537 -2.79 15.82 10.56
CA TRP A 537 -1.74 16.16 9.59
C TRP A 537 -1.39 17.65 9.60
N VAL A 538 -2.38 18.53 9.65
CA VAL A 538 -2.18 19.98 9.77
C VAL A 538 -1.40 20.32 11.04
N THR A 539 -1.80 19.76 12.19
CA THR A 539 -1.10 19.97 13.47
C THR A 539 0.34 19.49 13.40
N TYR A 540 0.59 18.27 12.91
CA TYR A 540 1.95 17.75 12.80
C TYR A 540 2.83 18.56 11.85
N GLN A 541 2.29 19.02 10.72
CA GLN A 541 3.05 19.86 9.82
C GLN A 541 3.40 21.20 10.48
N LYS A 542 2.47 21.83 11.22
CA LYS A 542 2.73 23.07 11.96
C LYS A 542 3.76 22.88 13.09
N GLU A 543 3.70 21.77 13.81
CA GLU A 543 4.61 21.49 14.94
C GLU A 543 6.01 21.05 14.49
N LYS A 544 6.11 20.24 13.43
CA LYS A 544 7.36 19.58 13.02
C LYS A 544 7.98 20.20 11.75
N GLY A 545 7.25 21.03 11.03
CA GLY A 545 7.61 21.58 9.73
C GLY A 545 7.34 20.60 8.57
N PHE A 546 7.11 21.14 7.38
CA PHE A 546 6.71 20.35 6.21
C PHE A 546 7.78 19.36 5.71
N LEU A 547 9.08 19.61 6.00
CA LEU A 547 10.16 18.68 5.65
C LEU A 547 10.15 17.39 6.50
N LYS A 548 9.51 17.42 7.68
CA LYS A 548 9.44 16.27 8.61
C LYS A 548 8.05 15.67 8.69
N ALA A 549 7.00 16.46 8.45
CA ALA A 549 5.61 16.03 8.48
C ALA A 549 4.85 16.64 7.30
N GLY A 550 4.58 15.81 6.30
CA GLY A 550 3.84 16.19 5.10
C GLY A 550 2.53 15.43 4.94
N PHE A 551 1.73 15.84 3.97
CA PHE A 551 0.51 15.17 3.55
C PHE A 551 0.84 13.99 2.62
N PRO A 552 0.12 12.86 2.75
CA PRO A 552 0.32 11.70 1.90
C PRO A 552 -0.19 11.93 0.46
N ILE A 553 0.39 11.22 -0.51
CA ILE A 553 -0.14 11.17 -1.88
C ILE A 553 -1.28 10.15 -1.92
N LEU A 554 -2.52 10.63 -2.01
CA LEU A 554 -3.71 9.77 -2.03
C LEU A 554 -4.21 9.44 -3.44
N SER A 555 -3.81 10.21 -4.45
CA SER A 555 -4.03 9.87 -5.85
C SER A 555 -2.86 10.34 -6.70
N ASP A 556 -2.37 9.46 -7.57
CA ASP A 556 -1.31 9.83 -8.50
C ASP A 556 -1.82 10.88 -9.50
N TYR A 557 -3.07 10.78 -9.98
CA TYR A 557 -3.55 11.66 -11.04
C TYR A 557 -3.65 13.14 -10.62
N THR A 558 -4.27 13.42 -9.47
CA THR A 558 -4.34 14.79 -8.94
C THR A 558 -2.97 15.27 -8.48
N HIS A 559 -2.12 14.38 -7.96
CA HIS A 559 -0.74 14.72 -7.64
C HIS A 559 0.07 15.14 -8.87
N GLN A 560 0.04 14.38 -9.97
CA GLN A 560 0.76 14.71 -11.20
C GLN A 560 0.27 16.04 -11.78
N PHE A 561 -1.04 16.30 -11.73
CA PHE A 561 -1.62 17.57 -12.19
C PHE A 561 -1.16 18.75 -11.33
N ALA A 562 -1.23 18.64 -10.00
CA ALA A 562 -0.77 19.68 -9.08
C ALA A 562 0.74 19.95 -9.20
N SER A 563 1.53 18.89 -9.39
CA SER A 563 2.99 18.97 -9.34
C SER A 563 3.59 19.44 -10.65
N TYR A 564 3.10 18.93 -11.79
CA TYR A 564 3.72 19.14 -13.10
C TYR A 564 2.78 19.80 -14.13
N GLY A 565 1.60 20.24 -13.70
CA GLY A 565 0.57 20.83 -14.55
C GLY A 565 -0.10 19.81 -15.48
N LEU A 566 -1.02 20.31 -16.31
CA LEU A 566 -1.77 19.51 -17.27
C LEU A 566 -0.85 18.81 -18.29
N PRO A 567 0.17 19.46 -18.89
CA PRO A 567 1.07 18.78 -19.82
C PRO A 567 1.89 17.68 -19.13
N GLY A 568 2.36 17.91 -17.91
CA GLY A 568 3.08 16.90 -17.13
C GLY A 568 2.21 15.68 -16.81
N PHE A 569 0.94 15.91 -16.42
CA PHE A 569 -0.05 14.85 -16.23
C PHE A 569 -0.32 14.06 -17.53
N ILE A 570 -0.47 14.74 -18.67
CA ILE A 570 -0.64 14.07 -19.97
C ILE A 570 0.58 13.22 -20.32
N LEU A 571 1.79 13.75 -20.13
CA LEU A 571 3.02 13.02 -20.35
C LEU A 571 3.08 11.78 -19.44
N PHE A 572 2.78 11.91 -18.14
CA PHE A 572 2.70 10.78 -17.21
C PHE A 572 1.81 9.63 -17.73
N LEU A 573 0.65 9.94 -18.34
CA LEU A 573 -0.27 8.94 -18.89
C LEU A 573 0.15 8.38 -20.26
N LEU A 574 1.06 9.03 -20.99
CA LEU A 574 1.35 8.65 -22.37
C LEU A 574 1.93 7.23 -22.54
N PRO A 575 2.87 6.74 -21.70
CA PRO A 575 3.35 5.35 -21.77
C PRO A 575 2.21 4.34 -21.64
N SER A 576 1.26 4.67 -20.78
CA SER A 576 0.06 3.88 -20.53
C SER A 576 -0.79 3.75 -21.79
N PHE A 577 -1.10 4.89 -22.40
CA PHE A 577 -1.84 4.92 -23.66
C PHE A 577 -1.07 4.28 -24.80
N TYR A 578 0.27 4.37 -24.82
CA TYR A 578 1.09 3.68 -25.82
C TYR A 578 0.98 2.16 -25.70
N GLY A 579 0.98 1.61 -24.47
CA GLY A 579 0.70 0.19 -24.23
C GLY A 579 -0.66 -0.24 -24.78
N LEU A 580 -1.71 0.56 -24.53
CA LEU A 580 -3.06 0.30 -25.05
C LEU A 580 -3.13 0.40 -26.58
N PHE A 581 -2.44 1.38 -27.16
CA PHE A 581 -2.31 1.53 -28.60
C PHE A 581 -1.65 0.28 -29.22
N LEU A 582 -0.58 -0.25 -28.62
CA LEU A 582 0.06 -1.48 -29.08
C LEU A 582 -0.90 -2.69 -29.00
N LEU A 583 -1.65 -2.81 -27.91
CA LEU A 583 -2.68 -3.85 -27.75
C LEU A 583 -3.70 -3.79 -28.89
N PHE A 584 -4.23 -2.61 -29.19
CA PHE A 584 -5.20 -2.41 -30.28
C PHE A 584 -4.58 -2.66 -31.65
N LYS A 585 -3.42 -2.06 -31.93
CA LYS A 585 -2.68 -2.20 -33.20
C LYS A 585 -2.39 -3.66 -33.54
N LYS A 586 -2.10 -4.49 -32.52
CA LYS A 586 -1.74 -5.91 -32.69
C LYS A 586 -2.94 -6.86 -32.55
N ARG A 587 -4.18 -6.36 -32.51
CA ARG A 587 -5.41 -7.18 -32.33
C ARG A 587 -5.55 -8.35 -33.28
N ALA A 588 -5.24 -8.15 -34.57
CA ALA A 588 -5.36 -9.21 -35.57
C ALA A 588 -4.45 -10.41 -35.26
N TYR A 589 -3.30 -10.17 -34.63
CA TYR A 589 -2.35 -11.21 -34.22
C TYR A 589 -2.87 -11.99 -33.01
N TRP A 590 -3.12 -11.30 -31.90
CA TRP A 590 -3.44 -12.00 -30.64
C TRP A 590 -4.86 -12.61 -30.62
N LEU A 591 -5.81 -12.10 -31.41
CA LEU A 591 -7.13 -12.75 -31.58
C LEU A 591 -7.04 -14.08 -32.34
N LYS A 592 -6.06 -14.22 -33.24
CA LYS A 592 -5.81 -15.45 -33.99
C LYS A 592 -4.90 -16.43 -33.26
N ALA A 593 -4.11 -15.94 -32.31
CA ALA A 593 -3.15 -16.73 -31.55
C ALA A 593 -3.80 -17.90 -30.77
N ASP A 594 -2.94 -18.84 -30.36
CA ASP A 594 -3.33 -19.99 -29.55
C ASP A 594 -3.86 -19.56 -28.16
N PHE A 595 -4.34 -20.53 -27.37
CA PHE A 595 -4.91 -20.22 -26.07
C PHE A 595 -3.90 -19.59 -25.10
N GLN A 596 -2.65 -20.05 -25.12
CA GLN A 596 -1.60 -19.63 -24.19
C GLN A 596 -1.15 -18.20 -24.48
N GLU A 597 -0.87 -17.88 -25.73
CA GLU A 597 -0.40 -16.55 -26.13
C GLU A 597 -1.49 -15.50 -25.91
N TYR A 598 -2.74 -15.82 -26.24
CA TYR A 598 -3.89 -14.96 -25.94
C TYR A 598 -4.01 -14.71 -24.43
N LEU A 599 -3.86 -15.75 -23.60
CA LEU A 599 -3.98 -15.63 -22.15
C LEU A 599 -2.89 -14.73 -21.57
N ARG A 600 -1.66 -14.80 -22.08
CA ARG A 600 -0.56 -13.89 -21.70
C ARG A 600 -0.88 -12.43 -22.04
N VAL A 601 -1.45 -12.19 -23.22
CA VAL A 601 -1.89 -10.85 -23.62
C VAL A 601 -3.00 -10.33 -22.71
N ALA A 602 -3.99 -11.18 -22.42
CA ALA A 602 -5.13 -10.82 -21.59
C ALA A 602 -4.71 -10.49 -20.14
N ILE A 603 -3.90 -11.33 -19.49
CA ILE A 603 -3.50 -11.06 -18.09
C ILE A 603 -2.66 -9.79 -17.95
N LEU A 604 -1.76 -9.51 -18.90
CA LEU A 604 -1.00 -8.26 -18.89
C LEU A 604 -1.94 -7.06 -19.01
N GLY A 605 -2.95 -7.15 -19.87
CA GLY A 605 -3.94 -6.08 -20.07
C GLY A 605 -4.81 -5.88 -18.83
N ILE A 606 -5.40 -6.96 -18.30
CA ILE A 606 -6.26 -6.93 -17.10
C ILE A 606 -5.52 -6.32 -15.91
N SER A 607 -4.35 -6.88 -15.58
CA SER A 607 -3.53 -6.40 -14.47
C SER A 607 -3.13 -4.93 -14.63
N TYR A 608 -2.84 -4.51 -15.86
CA TYR A 608 -2.44 -3.14 -16.14
C TYR A 608 -3.60 -2.15 -15.96
N PHE A 609 -4.77 -2.46 -16.51
CA PHE A 609 -5.97 -1.65 -16.33
C PHE A 609 -6.39 -1.57 -14.86
N GLY A 610 -6.31 -2.68 -14.12
CA GLY A 610 -6.57 -2.69 -12.68
C GLY A 610 -5.67 -1.71 -11.93
N LEU A 611 -4.36 -1.68 -12.22
CA LEU A 611 -3.42 -0.73 -11.60
C LEU A 611 -3.73 0.73 -11.96
N MET A 612 -4.12 1.02 -13.21
CA MET A 612 -4.54 2.37 -13.60
C MET A 612 -5.73 2.86 -12.77
N ILE A 613 -6.77 2.05 -12.64
CA ILE A 613 -7.92 2.42 -11.80
C ILE A 613 -7.52 2.57 -10.33
N ALA A 614 -6.56 1.77 -9.84
CA ALA A 614 -6.08 1.88 -8.47
C ALA A 614 -5.44 3.24 -8.15
N PHE A 615 -4.81 3.91 -9.13
CA PHE A 615 -4.16 5.21 -8.95
C PHE A 615 -5.11 6.39 -8.80
N VAL A 616 -6.42 6.16 -8.96
CA VAL A 616 -7.44 7.11 -8.50
C VAL A 616 -7.40 7.26 -6.97
N GLY A 617 -7.06 6.20 -6.22
CA GLY A 617 -7.05 6.21 -4.76
C GLY A 617 -5.78 5.63 -4.14
N CYS A 618 -4.67 5.66 -4.88
CA CYS A 618 -3.34 5.22 -4.48
C CYS A 618 -2.27 5.89 -5.35
N ASN A 619 -0.98 5.60 -5.14
CA ASN A 619 0.11 6.15 -5.94
C ASN A 619 1.02 5.07 -6.55
N SER A 620 1.67 5.38 -7.67
CA SER A 620 2.56 4.45 -8.40
C SER A 620 3.95 4.28 -7.79
N LEU A 621 4.31 5.12 -6.82
CA LEU A 621 5.57 5.08 -6.08
C LEU A 621 5.51 4.17 -4.86
N GLU A 622 4.36 3.64 -4.45
CA GLU A 622 4.26 2.71 -3.31
C GLU A 622 4.85 1.34 -3.61
N LEU A 623 4.76 0.88 -4.85
CA LEU A 623 5.25 -0.43 -5.27
C LEU A 623 5.95 -0.34 -6.63
N TYR A 624 7.03 -1.11 -6.79
CA TYR A 624 7.71 -1.27 -8.09
C TYR A 624 6.85 -1.94 -9.18
N ILE A 625 5.69 -2.48 -8.79
CA ILE A 625 4.85 -3.31 -9.66
C ILE A 625 4.38 -2.60 -10.91
N TYR A 626 4.08 -1.30 -10.81
CA TYR A 626 3.67 -0.50 -11.95
C TYR A 626 4.78 -0.39 -13.00
N TRP A 627 5.97 0.02 -12.58
CA TRP A 627 7.12 0.25 -13.45
C TRP A 627 7.57 -1.03 -14.15
N LEU A 628 7.65 -2.13 -13.39
CA LEU A 628 8.00 -3.45 -13.92
C LEU A 628 6.92 -4.00 -14.86
N LEU A 629 5.63 -3.84 -14.52
CA LEU A 629 4.52 -4.27 -15.38
C LEU A 629 4.42 -3.43 -16.66
N LEU A 630 4.61 -2.11 -16.58
CA LEU A 630 4.57 -1.21 -17.73
C LEU A 630 5.68 -1.56 -18.74
N GLY A 631 6.90 -1.82 -18.25
CA GLY A 631 8.00 -2.30 -19.08
C GLY A 631 7.68 -3.65 -19.74
N ALA A 632 7.14 -4.59 -18.97
CA ALA A 632 6.70 -5.90 -19.48
C ALA A 632 5.56 -5.78 -20.50
N LEU A 633 4.57 -4.92 -20.26
CA LEU A 633 3.41 -4.68 -21.12
C LEU A 633 3.84 -4.12 -22.48
N ILE A 634 4.58 -3.01 -22.48
CA ILE A 634 5.06 -2.35 -23.70
C ILE A 634 6.01 -3.27 -24.46
N GLY A 635 6.93 -3.92 -23.75
CA GLY A 635 7.87 -4.88 -24.32
C GLY A 635 7.18 -6.08 -24.97
N TYR A 636 6.22 -6.70 -24.27
CA TYR A 636 5.48 -7.86 -24.77
C TYR A 636 4.60 -7.50 -25.97
N TYR A 637 3.79 -6.44 -25.87
CA TYR A 637 2.90 -6.03 -26.96
C TYR A 637 3.67 -5.52 -28.17
N GLY A 638 4.77 -4.79 -27.97
CA GLY A 638 5.61 -4.28 -29.05
C GLY A 638 6.27 -5.38 -29.89
N THR A 639 6.50 -6.55 -29.28
CA THR A 639 7.14 -7.71 -29.93
C THR A 639 6.14 -8.74 -30.45
N LEU A 640 4.82 -8.51 -30.31
CA LEU A 640 3.80 -9.39 -30.90
C LEU A 640 3.94 -9.45 -32.43
N GLY A 641 3.99 -10.67 -32.95
CA GLY A 641 4.15 -10.95 -34.37
C GLY A 641 5.55 -10.68 -34.93
N ARG A 642 6.56 -10.42 -34.08
CA ARG A 642 7.96 -10.57 -34.48
C ARG A 642 8.31 -12.04 -34.34
N ASP A 643 8.74 -12.67 -35.43
CA ASP A 643 9.31 -14.02 -35.35
C ASP A 643 10.57 -13.98 -34.49
N ASN A 644 10.81 -15.03 -33.70
CA ASN A 644 12.02 -15.20 -32.87
C ASN A 644 13.27 -15.46 -33.74
N LYS A 645 13.46 -14.73 -34.84
CA LYS A 645 14.76 -14.71 -35.49
C LYS A 645 15.64 -13.79 -34.65
N PRO A 646 16.74 -14.30 -34.04
CA PRO A 646 17.70 -13.43 -33.39
C PRO A 646 18.19 -12.43 -34.44
N GLN A 647 18.07 -11.14 -34.14
CA GLN A 647 18.81 -10.09 -34.86
C GLN A 647 20.28 -10.18 -34.50
#